data_AF-A0A136MC87-F1
#
_entry.id   AF-A0A136MC87-F1
#
_cell.length_a   1.000
_cell.length_b   1.000
_cell.length_c   1.000
_cell.angle_alpha   90.00
_cell.angle_beta   90.00
_cell.angle_gamma   90.00
#
_symmetry.space_group_name_H-M   'P 1'
#
loop_
_entity.id
_entity.type
_entity.pdbx_description
1 polymer ?
#
loop_
_entity_poly.entity_id
_entity_poly.type
_entity_poly.pdbx_seq_one_letter_code
_entity_poly.pdbx_strand_id
1 'polypeptide(L)'
;MNWTKILLIGVIITLAGNTHAQKPKSYPTVTQELAAKIIAAPAPKTPHSLAVVPFTATPSSQQSKAFGEYLTETIIGSISGHPDKLKLFERTRMDAILKEHEFILTDLMKPAAALKIGQLAPIDAILSGTYTKLKSYIEVSARIIDVTSGEITMSYVGRIKMNKNMATLFTQPDTTIEPVDADKNKGNTVQIVLNGNTNPSTKTQAEICKEKADAFRPHLNDLSTPEKISAVVAEATKTPFDNVCGKLHYDVMYAFTRFKLDPEQYKNFLLATLDTIAYPTGDDRAYEIVRYLTTDNQVDAREWKSGFAALSKVGNYYLSNYVIQLIGKSDSPEAEQKTRIKQYFDLAAQNKLGLPRALSFEVAYVEMMEGLSKNQPLRQYVYETYSAQLVRDDKLNATLFGELSSMYKEETNPQRKTELIGWLAAFVNANEYPKAHEQLYDFAWHFKMTYNETTNEEIRRNYPESDLKILAQRCRDKFSNYALLTPYPNQKEDRINFCVKYNIAIPGVIPTLEEADVILKGTNLNEQLRVMKLLAISETPPVKLENTLVNLLNKKSLEDKTTMNNIQTLAITVLGNLRTANPKAIDYMLAVLPHYGNDTEAAKEALVKIGKPAVKALTTRLDKTTDQDGGLQHQLITILGKIGKDAAAAEKSIQRILTITRNKDVRYAAEAALQAIGK
;
A
#
# COMPACT_ATOMS: atom_id res chain seq x y z
N MET A 1 -30.59 -21.30 -48.46
CA MET A 1 -29.19 -21.69 -48.24
C MET A 1 -28.45 -20.48 -47.68
N ASN A 2 -28.17 -20.26 -46.39
CA ASN A 2 -28.50 -20.91 -45.12
C ASN A 2 -29.13 -19.84 -44.20
N TRP A 3 -30.16 -20.23 -43.45
CA TRP A 3 -31.00 -19.35 -42.62
C TRP A 3 -30.52 -19.30 -41.16
N THR A 4 -31.07 -18.34 -40.40
CA THR A 4 -30.89 -17.97 -38.96
C THR A 4 -29.65 -17.11 -38.65
N LYS A 5 -29.65 -15.76 -38.57
CA LYS A 5 -30.52 -14.69 -38.01
C LYS A 5 -30.67 -14.68 -36.47
N ILE A 6 -30.09 -13.63 -35.86
CA ILE A 6 -30.68 -12.70 -34.87
C ILE A 6 -31.17 -13.31 -33.55
N LEU A 7 -30.37 -13.17 -32.48
CA LEU A 7 -30.74 -12.72 -31.12
C LEU A 7 -29.55 -13.01 -30.18
N LEU A 8 -28.96 -12.01 -29.53
CA LEU A 8 -28.54 -12.05 -28.11
C LEU A 8 -27.99 -10.69 -27.68
N ILE A 9 -28.90 -9.73 -27.47
CA ILE A 9 -28.73 -8.67 -26.48
C ILE A 9 -29.50 -9.17 -25.25
N GLY A 10 -28.81 -9.30 -24.12
CA GLY A 10 -29.43 -9.50 -22.81
C GLY A 10 -29.22 -10.87 -22.17
N VAL A 11 -28.07 -11.08 -21.53
CA VAL A 11 -27.95 -11.82 -20.25
C VAL A 11 -26.76 -11.24 -19.48
N ILE A 12 -26.97 -10.08 -18.84
CA ILE A 12 -26.32 -9.77 -17.55
C ILE A 12 -27.35 -10.23 -16.50
N ILE A 13 -26.87 -10.84 -15.42
CA ILE A 13 -27.61 -11.52 -14.32
C ILE A 13 -27.70 -13.04 -14.52
N THR A 14 -26.69 -13.78 -14.03
CA THR A 14 -26.80 -14.92 -13.09
C THR A 14 -25.46 -15.67 -12.97
N LEU A 15 -24.49 -15.05 -12.29
CA LEU A 15 -23.50 -15.82 -11.50
C LEU A 15 -23.60 -15.35 -10.04
N ALA A 16 -24.83 -15.34 -9.52
CA ALA A 16 -25.04 -15.64 -8.12
C ALA A 16 -24.73 -17.13 -7.99
N GLY A 17 -23.48 -17.46 -7.69
CA GLY A 17 -23.12 -18.81 -7.28
C GLY A 17 -24.06 -19.18 -6.14
N ASN A 18 -24.86 -20.23 -6.34
CA ASN A 18 -25.73 -20.79 -5.33
C ASN A 18 -24.90 -20.98 -4.04
N THR A 19 -25.14 -20.13 -3.04
CA THR A 19 -24.80 -20.43 -1.65
C THR A 19 -25.78 -21.50 -1.18
N HIS A 20 -25.67 -22.70 -1.75
CA HIS A 20 -26.27 -23.87 -1.15
C HIS A 20 -25.64 -24.02 0.22
N ALA A 21 -26.42 -23.79 1.27
CA ALA A 21 -26.06 -24.18 2.62
C ALA A 21 -25.60 -25.64 2.58
N GLN A 22 -24.32 -25.90 2.82
CA GLN A 22 -23.77 -27.26 2.81
C GLN A 22 -24.61 -28.12 3.76
N LYS A 23 -25.26 -29.15 3.21
CA LYS A 23 -25.98 -30.15 4.02
C LYS A 23 -24.93 -30.95 4.81
N PRO A 24 -25.15 -31.24 6.10
CA PRO A 24 -24.25 -32.09 6.87
C PRO A 24 -24.07 -33.47 6.23
N LYS A 25 -22.82 -33.91 6.06
CA LYS A 25 -22.42 -35.20 5.46
C LYS A 25 -21.91 -36.15 6.54
N SER A 26 -21.66 -37.42 6.18
CA SER A 26 -21.05 -38.37 7.12
C SER A 26 -19.59 -38.00 7.42
N TYR A 27 -19.06 -38.42 8.57
CA TYR A 27 -17.66 -38.19 8.96
C TYR A 27 -16.66 -38.72 7.92
N PRO A 28 -16.81 -39.95 7.38
CA PRO A 28 -15.92 -40.44 6.32
C PRO A 28 -15.96 -39.56 5.06
N THR A 29 -17.13 -39.07 4.65
CA THR A 29 -17.23 -38.22 3.45
C THR A 29 -16.50 -36.89 3.63
N VAL A 30 -16.66 -36.23 4.79
CA VAL A 30 -15.98 -34.94 5.06
C VAL A 30 -14.46 -35.13 5.14
N THR A 31 -14.00 -36.18 5.81
CA THR A 31 -12.55 -36.44 5.96
C THR A 31 -11.91 -36.84 4.63
N GLN A 32 -12.58 -37.63 3.79
CA GLN A 32 -12.13 -37.94 2.43
C GLN A 32 -12.08 -36.71 1.53
N GLU A 33 -13.10 -35.83 1.59
CA GLU A 33 -13.10 -34.57 0.84
C GLU A 33 -11.94 -33.66 1.25
N LEU A 34 -11.70 -33.53 2.57
CA LEU A 34 -10.58 -32.75 3.10
C LEU A 34 -9.24 -33.36 2.68
N ALA A 35 -9.04 -34.67 2.82
CA ALA A 35 -7.83 -35.37 2.40
C ALA A 35 -7.56 -35.18 0.90
N ALA A 36 -8.58 -35.37 0.05
CA ALA A 36 -8.46 -35.16 -1.39
C ALA A 36 -8.05 -33.72 -1.73
N LYS A 37 -8.60 -32.72 -1.02
CA LYS A 37 -8.20 -31.31 -1.18
C LYS A 37 -6.76 -31.05 -0.75
N ILE A 38 -6.30 -31.68 0.34
CA ILE A 38 -4.92 -31.57 0.81
C ILE A 38 -3.96 -32.16 -0.23
N ILE A 39 -4.26 -33.35 -0.75
CA ILE A 39 -3.44 -34.05 -1.75
C ILE A 39 -3.40 -33.31 -3.10
N ALA A 40 -4.46 -32.57 -3.44
CA ALA A 40 -4.57 -31.79 -4.67
C ALA A 40 -4.13 -30.33 -4.50
N ALA A 41 -3.69 -29.91 -3.31
CA ALA A 41 -3.27 -28.53 -3.07
C ALA A 41 -2.03 -28.20 -3.94
N PRO A 42 -2.01 -27.04 -4.63
CA PRO A 42 -0.85 -26.61 -5.38
C PRO A 42 0.35 -26.44 -4.45
N ALA A 43 1.48 -27.03 -4.82
CA ALA A 43 2.74 -26.92 -4.08
C ALA A 43 3.88 -26.54 -5.02
N PRO A 44 4.79 -25.63 -4.62
CA PRO A 44 5.91 -25.21 -5.45
C PRO A 44 6.99 -26.30 -5.63
N LYS A 45 6.96 -27.36 -4.80
CA LYS A 45 7.84 -28.52 -4.93
C LYS A 45 7.15 -29.80 -4.44
N THR A 46 7.58 -30.94 -4.99
CA THR A 46 6.97 -32.26 -4.76
C THR A 46 8.06 -33.32 -4.51
N PRO A 47 8.01 -34.11 -3.43
CA PRO A 47 6.99 -34.11 -2.38
C PRO A 47 7.09 -32.86 -1.49
N HIS A 48 5.94 -32.29 -1.16
CA HIS A 48 5.82 -31.09 -0.33
C HIS A 48 5.89 -31.50 1.15
N SER A 49 6.80 -30.90 1.92
CA SER A 49 6.90 -31.19 3.35
C SER A 49 5.80 -30.48 4.13
N LEU A 50 4.81 -31.25 4.58
CA LEU A 50 3.61 -30.73 5.24
C LEU A 50 3.65 -31.07 6.73
N ALA A 51 3.65 -30.05 7.58
CA ALA A 51 3.43 -30.24 9.00
C ALA A 51 1.94 -30.22 9.34
N VAL A 52 1.48 -31.19 10.13
CA VAL A 52 0.10 -31.26 10.59
C VAL A 52 0.04 -30.84 12.07
N VAL A 53 -0.81 -29.85 12.35
CA VAL A 53 -1.09 -29.36 13.71
C VAL A 53 -2.46 -29.91 14.16
N PRO A 54 -2.64 -30.26 15.45
CA PRO A 54 -3.92 -30.72 15.95
C PRO A 54 -5.04 -29.71 15.66
N PHE A 55 -6.18 -30.22 15.19
CA PHE A 55 -7.39 -29.41 15.03
C PHE A 55 -7.88 -28.91 16.39
N THR A 56 -8.21 -27.63 16.48
CA THR A 56 -8.57 -26.98 17.76
C THR A 56 -10.03 -26.56 17.83
N ALA A 57 -10.63 -26.63 19.01
CA ALA A 57 -12.00 -26.18 19.22
C ALA A 57 -12.10 -24.65 19.15
N THR A 58 -13.19 -24.13 18.57
CA THR A 58 -13.52 -22.70 18.67
C THR A 58 -14.05 -22.35 20.07
N PRO A 59 -14.00 -21.05 20.49
CA PRO A 59 -14.42 -20.64 21.83
C PRO A 59 -15.86 -21.01 22.21
N SER A 60 -16.76 -21.15 21.23
CA SER A 60 -18.16 -21.55 21.42
C SER A 60 -18.34 -23.06 21.65
N SER A 61 -17.29 -23.85 21.52
CA SER A 61 -17.27 -25.31 21.67
C SER A 61 -16.38 -25.69 22.87
N GLN A 62 -16.88 -25.50 24.08
CA GLN A 62 -16.15 -25.79 25.32
C GLN A 62 -15.58 -27.22 25.36
N GLN A 63 -14.24 -27.30 25.50
CA GLN A 63 -13.42 -28.35 26.13
C GLN A 63 -13.64 -29.84 25.79
N SER A 64 -13.50 -30.23 24.52
CA SER A 64 -13.05 -31.61 24.24
C SER A 64 -11.93 -31.63 23.22
N LYS A 65 -10.69 -31.87 23.67
CA LYS A 65 -9.51 -32.10 22.81
C LYS A 65 -9.63 -33.41 22.00
N ALA A 66 -10.36 -34.39 22.52
CA ALA A 66 -10.46 -35.73 21.97
C ALA A 66 -10.99 -35.76 20.53
N PHE A 67 -11.96 -34.89 20.19
CA PHE A 67 -12.45 -34.81 18.81
C PHE A 67 -11.40 -34.24 17.85
N GLY A 68 -10.68 -33.20 18.26
CA GLY A 68 -9.63 -32.57 17.46
C GLY A 68 -8.48 -33.54 17.17
N GLU A 69 -8.04 -34.28 18.19
CA GLU A 69 -7.03 -35.34 18.08
C GLU A 69 -7.51 -36.46 17.15
N TYR A 70 -8.72 -36.98 17.36
CA TYR A 70 -9.31 -38.02 16.51
C TYR A 70 -9.43 -37.60 15.03
N LEU A 71 -9.83 -36.35 14.77
CA LEU A 71 -9.87 -35.78 13.42
C LEU A 71 -8.47 -35.66 12.81
N THR A 72 -7.50 -35.22 13.60
CA THR A 72 -6.11 -35.04 13.14
C THR A 72 -5.50 -36.38 12.72
N GLU A 73 -5.64 -37.43 13.55
CA GLU A 73 -5.18 -38.78 13.25
C GLU A 73 -5.83 -39.35 11.98
N THR A 74 -7.14 -39.14 11.82
CA THR A 74 -7.86 -39.60 10.62
C THR A 74 -7.35 -38.92 9.36
N ILE A 75 -7.07 -37.61 9.41
CA ILE A 75 -6.53 -36.88 8.27
C ILE A 75 -5.10 -37.32 7.96
N ILE A 76 -4.23 -37.44 8.97
CA ILE A 76 -2.86 -37.95 8.79
C ILE A 76 -2.88 -39.34 8.15
N GLY A 77 -3.69 -40.26 8.67
CA GLY A 77 -3.85 -41.60 8.10
C GLY A 77 -4.40 -41.60 6.67
N SER A 78 -5.25 -40.64 6.31
CA SER A 78 -5.83 -40.53 4.97
C SER A 78 -4.86 -39.94 3.94
N ILE A 79 -3.92 -39.08 4.35
CA ILE A 79 -2.96 -38.42 3.44
C ILE A 79 -1.58 -39.09 3.42
N SER A 80 -1.26 -39.95 4.39
CA SER A 80 0.04 -40.66 4.48
C SER A 80 0.30 -41.65 3.36
N GLY A 81 -0.75 -42.12 2.67
CA GLY A 81 -0.64 -42.99 1.50
C GLY A 81 -0.09 -42.31 0.22
N HIS A 82 0.31 -41.04 0.29
CA HIS A 82 0.81 -40.26 -0.84
C HIS A 82 2.23 -39.70 -0.62
N PRO A 83 3.23 -40.54 -0.34
CA PRO A 83 4.62 -40.10 -0.10
C PRO A 83 5.28 -39.48 -1.35
N ASP A 84 4.74 -39.77 -2.53
CA ASP A 84 5.11 -39.15 -3.81
C ASP A 84 4.71 -37.67 -3.88
N LYS A 85 3.72 -37.24 -3.09
CA LYS A 85 3.21 -35.87 -3.05
C LYS A 85 3.51 -35.13 -1.76
N LEU A 86 3.51 -35.83 -0.63
CA LEU A 86 3.58 -35.23 0.70
C LEU A 86 4.64 -35.93 1.55
N LYS A 87 5.51 -35.14 2.17
CA LYS A 87 6.39 -35.59 3.25
C LYS A 87 5.81 -35.08 4.57
N LEU A 88 5.18 -35.96 5.34
CA LEU A 88 4.40 -35.56 6.51
C LEU A 88 5.27 -35.42 7.77
N PHE A 89 4.97 -34.38 8.55
CA PHE A 89 5.58 -34.12 9.85
C PHE A 89 4.50 -33.87 10.91
N GLU A 90 4.54 -34.60 12.02
CA GLU A 90 3.69 -34.31 13.18
C GLU A 90 4.39 -33.29 14.07
N ARG A 91 3.85 -32.06 14.16
CA ARG A 91 4.54 -30.99 14.88
C ARG A 91 4.68 -31.27 16.38
N THR A 92 3.68 -31.88 17.01
CA THR A 92 3.72 -32.26 18.44
C THR A 92 4.78 -33.33 18.74
N ARG A 93 4.99 -34.31 17.84
CA ARG A 93 6.08 -35.28 17.97
C ARG A 93 7.43 -34.67 17.64
N MET A 94 7.50 -33.74 16.70
CA MET A 94 8.73 -33.01 16.39
C MET A 94 9.15 -32.11 17.56
N ASP A 95 8.22 -31.38 18.18
CA ASP A 95 8.45 -30.59 19.38
C ASP A 95 8.87 -31.49 20.57
N ALA A 96 8.29 -32.68 20.70
CA ALA A 96 8.68 -33.65 21.73
C ALA A 96 10.08 -34.23 21.49
N ILE A 97 10.42 -34.62 20.25
CA ILE A 97 11.75 -35.12 19.85
C ILE A 97 12.81 -34.02 20.00
N LEU A 98 12.49 -32.78 19.61
CA LEU A 98 13.37 -31.62 19.77
C LEU A 98 13.61 -31.31 21.25
N LYS A 99 12.59 -31.42 22.10
CA LYS A 99 12.67 -31.24 23.55
C LYS A 99 13.44 -32.37 24.25
N GLU A 100 13.34 -33.60 23.75
CA GLU A 100 14.10 -34.76 24.23
C GLU A 100 15.59 -34.65 23.84
N HIS A 101 15.89 -34.13 22.63
CA HIS A 101 17.25 -33.79 22.21
C HIS A 101 17.83 -32.55 22.93
N GLU A 102 17.00 -31.58 23.32
CA GLU A 102 17.35 -30.47 24.21
C GLU A 102 17.83 -31.00 25.58
N PHE A 103 17.19 -32.07 26.08
CA PHE A 103 17.58 -32.75 27.33
C PHE A 103 18.94 -33.46 27.19
N ILE A 104 19.22 -34.12 26.07
CA ILE A 104 20.53 -34.76 25.80
C ILE A 104 21.66 -33.72 25.67
N LEU A 105 21.35 -32.49 25.27
CA LEU A 105 22.30 -31.38 25.15
C LEU A 105 22.67 -30.70 26.48
N THR A 106 21.97 -30.99 27.58
CA THR A 106 22.31 -30.41 28.90
C THR A 106 23.64 -30.91 29.46
N ASP A 107 24.21 -32.00 28.92
CA ASP A 107 25.48 -32.59 29.38
C ASP A 107 26.66 -32.47 28.38
N LEU A 108 26.46 -31.94 27.16
CA LEU A 108 27.54 -31.79 26.15
C LEU A 108 27.30 -30.60 25.20
N MET A 109 27.76 -29.41 25.60
CA MET A 109 27.81 -28.21 24.74
C MET A 109 28.89 -28.33 23.65
N LYS A 110 28.50 -28.62 22.41
CA LYS A 110 29.32 -28.37 21.21
C LYS A 110 28.49 -27.73 20.07
N PRO A 111 29.00 -26.66 19.41
CA PRO A 111 28.36 -25.97 18.28
C PRO A 111 28.02 -26.88 17.08
N ALA A 112 28.70 -28.02 16.93
CA ALA A 112 28.50 -28.96 15.84
C ALA A 112 27.15 -29.72 15.90
N ALA A 113 26.50 -29.80 17.07
CA ALA A 113 25.21 -30.45 17.23
C ALA A 113 24.04 -29.57 16.73
N ALA A 114 24.13 -28.25 16.91
CA ALA A 114 23.15 -27.29 16.40
C ALA A 114 23.08 -27.28 14.86
N LEU A 115 24.21 -27.53 14.19
CA LEU A 115 24.28 -27.65 12.72
C LEU A 115 23.51 -28.87 12.19
N LYS A 116 23.39 -29.95 12.98
CA LYS A 116 22.62 -31.15 12.62
C LYS A 116 21.13 -31.02 12.94
N ILE A 117 20.75 -30.23 13.96
CA ILE A 117 19.35 -29.94 14.28
C ILE A 117 18.72 -29.02 13.21
N GLY A 118 19.48 -28.07 12.66
CA GLY A 118 19.05 -27.26 11.51
C GLY A 118 18.74 -28.06 10.23
N GLN A 119 19.05 -29.36 10.19
CA GLN A 119 18.72 -30.28 9.09
C GLN A 119 17.48 -31.16 9.38
N LEU A 120 16.84 -31.03 10.54
CA LEU A 120 15.70 -31.82 11.00
C LEU A 120 14.54 -30.86 11.36
N ALA A 121 13.59 -30.45 10.51
CA ALA A 121 13.09 -30.95 9.25
C ALA A 121 12.65 -29.77 8.36
N PRO A 122 12.81 -29.85 7.03
CA PRO A 122 12.41 -28.79 6.11
C PRO A 122 10.89 -28.81 5.88
N ILE A 123 10.10 -28.21 6.78
CA ILE A 123 8.64 -28.04 6.59
C ILE A 123 8.39 -26.86 5.64
N ASP A 124 7.56 -27.08 4.63
CA ASP A 124 7.24 -26.09 3.60
C ASP A 124 5.88 -25.44 3.83
N ALA A 125 4.93 -26.20 4.37
CA ALA A 125 3.60 -25.72 4.69
C ALA A 125 3.07 -26.34 5.98
N ILE A 126 2.10 -25.66 6.59
CA ILE A 126 1.41 -26.10 7.79
C ILE A 126 -0.06 -26.31 7.46
N LEU A 127 -0.57 -27.51 7.75
CA LEU A 127 -1.99 -27.79 7.85
C LEU A 127 -2.48 -27.45 9.26
N SER A 128 -3.38 -26.48 9.34
CA SER A 128 -4.04 -26.07 10.58
C SER A 128 -5.55 -26.05 10.38
N GLY A 129 -6.30 -26.31 11.45
CA GLY A 129 -7.75 -26.27 11.38
C GLY A 129 -8.45 -26.11 12.73
N THR A 130 -9.71 -25.75 12.64
CA THR A 130 -10.60 -25.57 13.78
C THR A 130 -11.89 -26.35 13.59
N TYR A 131 -12.58 -26.63 14.69
CA TYR A 131 -13.93 -27.17 14.64
C TYR A 131 -14.86 -26.48 15.62
N THR A 132 -16.14 -26.45 15.24
CA THR A 132 -17.24 -25.90 16.04
C THR A 132 -18.34 -26.95 16.16
N LYS A 133 -18.66 -27.38 17.38
CA LYS A 133 -19.80 -28.27 17.67
C LYS A 133 -21.09 -27.46 17.66
N LEU A 134 -22.02 -27.82 16.79
CA LEU A 134 -23.38 -27.28 16.75
C LEU A 134 -24.39 -28.40 17.07
N LYS A 135 -25.66 -28.02 17.27
CA LYS A 135 -26.71 -28.93 17.77
C LYS A 135 -26.89 -30.20 16.90
N SER A 136 -26.81 -30.07 15.58
CA SER A 136 -27.07 -31.17 14.63
C SER A 136 -25.86 -31.58 13.78
N TYR A 137 -24.76 -30.83 13.84
CA TYR A 137 -23.54 -31.11 13.08
C TYR A 137 -22.31 -30.45 13.71
N ILE A 138 -21.12 -30.86 13.28
CA ILE A 138 -19.84 -30.25 13.63
C ILE A 138 -19.33 -29.57 12.37
N GLU A 139 -19.02 -28.29 12.46
CA GLU A 139 -18.36 -27.57 11.36
C GLU A 139 -16.85 -27.69 11.53
N VAL A 140 -16.15 -28.07 10.46
CA VAL A 140 -14.69 -28.21 10.42
C VAL A 140 -14.15 -27.25 9.39
N SER A 141 -13.16 -26.45 9.78
CA SER A 141 -12.42 -25.56 8.90
C SER A 141 -10.96 -25.98 8.89
N ALA A 142 -10.34 -26.04 7.71
CA ALA A 142 -8.93 -26.38 7.56
C ALA A 142 -8.27 -25.45 6.52
N ARG A 143 -6.98 -25.17 6.71
CA ARG A 143 -6.16 -24.36 5.82
C ARG A 143 -4.76 -24.93 5.72
N ILE A 144 -4.18 -24.90 4.53
CA ILE A 144 -2.74 -25.05 4.33
C ILE A 144 -2.16 -23.65 4.19
N ILE A 145 -1.11 -23.40 4.96
CA ILE A 145 -0.40 -22.12 5.02
C ILE A 145 1.03 -22.40 4.57
N ASP A 146 1.47 -21.78 3.49
CA ASP A 146 2.88 -21.82 3.08
C ASP A 146 3.72 -21.09 4.13
N VAL A 147 4.74 -21.77 4.66
CA VAL A 147 5.56 -21.25 5.78
C VAL A 147 6.44 -20.08 5.34
N THR A 148 6.74 -19.97 4.05
CA THR A 148 7.63 -18.91 3.51
C THR A 148 6.87 -17.61 3.29
N SER A 149 5.68 -17.69 2.70
CA SER A 149 4.88 -16.56 2.24
C SER A 149 3.68 -16.24 3.13
N GLY A 150 3.35 -17.11 4.08
CA GLY A 150 2.14 -16.99 4.90
C GLY A 150 0.84 -17.13 4.10
N GLU A 151 0.91 -17.42 2.80
CA GLU A 151 -0.25 -17.51 1.92
C GLU A 151 -1.07 -18.76 2.26
N ILE A 152 -2.40 -18.60 2.28
CA ILE A 152 -3.33 -19.72 2.40
C ILE A 152 -3.47 -20.36 1.03
N THR A 153 -2.72 -21.43 0.77
CA THR A 153 -2.71 -22.13 -0.53
C THR A 153 -3.90 -23.08 -0.69
N MET A 154 -4.55 -23.45 0.42
CA MET A 154 -5.77 -24.26 0.42
C MET A 154 -6.69 -23.87 1.57
N SER A 155 -7.99 -23.81 1.31
CA SER A 155 -9.03 -23.69 2.35
C SER A 155 -10.13 -24.73 2.16
N TYR A 156 -10.61 -25.26 3.28
CA TYR A 156 -11.70 -26.21 3.34
C TYR A 156 -12.65 -25.87 4.48
N VAL A 157 -13.95 -25.98 4.19
CA VAL A 157 -15.02 -25.99 5.20
C VAL A 157 -15.94 -27.15 4.90
N GLY A 158 -16.22 -27.95 5.93
CA GLY A 158 -17.10 -29.12 5.85
C GLY A 158 -17.98 -29.24 7.09
N ARG A 159 -19.15 -29.88 6.92
CA ARG A 159 -20.12 -30.10 8.00
C ARG A 159 -20.34 -31.59 8.21
N ILE A 160 -19.98 -32.08 9.38
CA ILE A 160 -20.14 -33.48 9.78
C ILE A 160 -21.44 -33.63 10.54
N LYS A 161 -22.36 -34.45 10.04
CA LYS A 161 -23.60 -34.79 10.72
C LYS A 161 -23.29 -35.46 12.06
N MET A 162 -23.87 -34.92 13.14
CA MET A 162 -23.71 -35.50 14.47
C MET A 162 -24.35 -36.89 14.53
N ASN A 163 -23.62 -37.88 15.06
CA ASN A 163 -24.16 -39.22 15.31
C ASN A 163 -23.86 -39.65 16.77
N LYS A 164 -24.49 -40.74 17.23
CA LYS A 164 -24.37 -41.19 18.62
C LYS A 164 -22.93 -41.51 19.03
N ASN A 165 -22.12 -42.06 18.13
CA ASN A 165 -20.72 -42.42 18.40
C ASN A 165 -19.80 -41.19 18.44
N MET A 166 -20.12 -40.14 17.68
CA MET A 166 -19.34 -38.90 17.70
C MET A 166 -19.71 -38.02 18.88
N ALA A 167 -20.95 -38.12 19.38
CA ALA A 167 -21.39 -37.40 20.57
C ALA A 167 -20.56 -37.73 21.82
N THR A 168 -20.05 -38.97 21.92
CA THR A 168 -19.20 -39.42 23.04
C THR A 168 -17.82 -38.76 23.04
N LEU A 169 -17.33 -38.30 21.89
CA LEU A 169 -16.08 -37.52 21.78
C LEU A 169 -16.24 -36.08 22.32
N PHE A 170 -17.43 -35.70 22.76
CA PHE A 170 -17.72 -34.38 23.36
C PHE A 170 -18.34 -34.48 24.76
N THR A 171 -18.40 -35.68 25.35
CA THR A 171 -18.80 -35.88 26.75
C THR A 171 -17.53 -36.09 27.57
N GLN A 172 -17.28 -35.22 28.56
CA GLN A 172 -16.32 -35.54 29.61
C GLN A 172 -16.94 -36.59 30.55
N PRO A 173 -16.15 -37.43 31.24
CA PRO A 173 -16.67 -38.21 32.35
C PRO A 173 -17.09 -37.22 33.45
N ASP A 174 -18.38 -37.14 33.71
CA ASP A 174 -18.91 -36.44 34.87
C ASP A 174 -18.38 -37.14 36.14
N THR A 175 -17.55 -36.43 36.90
CA THR A 175 -17.39 -36.68 38.33
C THR A 175 -18.69 -36.29 39.03
N THR A 176 -19.71 -37.15 38.95
CA THR A 176 -20.89 -37.08 39.82
C THR A 176 -20.71 -38.10 40.93
N ILE A 177 -20.41 -37.58 42.12
CA ILE A 177 -20.60 -38.28 43.38
C ILE A 177 -22.11 -38.35 43.62
N GLU A 178 -22.68 -39.54 43.74
CA GLU A 178 -23.87 -39.77 44.55
C GLU A 178 -23.70 -41.03 45.41
N PRO A 179 -24.32 -41.08 46.62
CA PRO A 179 -23.91 -41.99 47.68
C PRO A 179 -24.89 -43.17 47.91
N VAL A 180 -24.41 -44.11 48.74
CA VAL A 180 -25.13 -45.02 49.65
C VAL A 180 -25.19 -46.52 49.28
N ASP A 181 -24.44 -47.23 50.12
CA ASP A 181 -24.65 -48.55 50.76
C ASP A 181 -24.46 -49.90 50.06
N ALA A 182 -23.52 -50.61 50.69
CA ALA A 182 -23.63 -51.95 51.27
C ALA A 182 -23.74 -53.16 50.34
N ASP A 183 -22.58 -53.81 50.26
CA ASP A 183 -22.38 -55.19 50.71
C ASP A 183 -22.10 -56.24 49.62
N LYS A 184 -21.11 -57.09 49.97
CA LYS A 184 -20.75 -58.41 49.42
C LYS A 184 -19.82 -58.52 48.20
N ASN A 185 -18.56 -58.76 48.60
CA ASN A 185 -17.76 -59.96 48.30
C ASN A 185 -17.05 -60.10 46.93
N LYS A 186 -15.72 -60.01 47.05
CA LYS A 186 -14.70 -61.08 46.88
C LYS A 186 -13.84 -61.07 45.60
N GLY A 187 -12.54 -60.87 45.88
CA GLY A 187 -11.38 -61.49 45.23
C GLY A 187 -10.76 -60.64 44.12
N ASN A 188 -9.48 -60.30 44.08
CA ASN A 188 -8.31 -60.66 44.88
C ASN A 188 -7.34 -59.49 44.83
N THR A 189 -6.96 -58.96 46.00
CA THR A 189 -5.79 -58.10 46.17
C THR A 189 -4.58 -58.98 46.45
N VAL A 190 -3.52 -58.82 45.65
CA VAL A 190 -2.16 -59.11 46.10
C VAL A 190 -1.59 -57.78 46.56
N GLN A 191 -1.39 -57.63 47.87
CA GLN A 191 -0.63 -56.53 48.44
C GLN A 191 0.87 -56.86 48.37
N ILE A 192 1.67 -55.91 47.90
CA ILE A 192 3.00 -55.69 48.45
C ILE A 192 3.05 -54.26 48.97
N VAL A 193 3.38 -54.19 50.25
CA VAL A 193 3.40 -53.05 51.15
C VAL A 193 4.54 -52.09 50.79
N LEU A 194 4.26 -50.79 50.78
CA LEU A 194 5.25 -49.76 51.11
C LEU A 194 4.65 -48.80 52.14
N ASN A 195 5.31 -48.76 53.29
CA ASN A 195 4.96 -47.97 54.47
C ASN A 195 4.86 -46.47 54.17
N GLY A 196 3.98 -45.82 54.92
CA GLY A 196 3.58 -44.43 54.72
C GLY A 196 4.69 -43.40 54.85
N ASN A 197 4.46 -42.30 54.16
CA ASN A 197 4.67 -40.96 54.67
C ASN A 197 3.70 -40.00 53.96
N THR A 198 3.01 -39.20 54.75
CA THR A 198 2.17 -38.08 54.34
C THR A 198 2.97 -37.12 53.45
N ASN A 199 2.43 -36.74 52.28
CA ASN A 199 2.92 -35.57 51.54
C ASN A 199 1.73 -34.71 51.04
N PRO A 200 1.80 -33.37 51.20
CA PRO A 200 0.73 -32.45 50.79
C PRO A 200 0.73 -32.21 49.28
N SER A 201 -0.39 -31.72 48.75
CA SER A 201 -0.59 -31.38 47.34
C SER A 201 0.57 -30.53 46.80
N THR A 202 1.35 -31.06 45.87
CA THR A 202 2.52 -30.40 45.31
C THR A 202 2.06 -29.41 44.22
N LYS A 203 2.22 -28.10 44.47
CA LYS A 203 1.92 -27.04 43.48
C LYS A 203 2.72 -27.26 42.20
N THR A 204 2.11 -27.00 41.06
CA THR A 204 2.79 -27.04 39.76
C THR A 204 3.84 -25.93 39.64
N GLN A 205 4.88 -26.12 38.82
CA GLN A 205 5.92 -25.12 38.61
C GLN A 205 5.35 -23.77 38.13
N ALA A 206 4.29 -23.79 37.31
CA ALA A 206 3.62 -22.58 36.84
C ALA A 206 2.94 -21.81 37.98
N GLU A 207 2.35 -22.52 38.96
CA GLU A 207 1.75 -21.90 40.15
C GLU A 207 2.82 -21.28 41.06
N ILE A 208 3.96 -21.97 41.24
CA ILE A 208 5.11 -21.44 41.99
C ILE A 208 5.66 -20.16 41.32
N CYS A 209 5.83 -20.18 39.99
CA CYS A 209 6.26 -19.02 39.23
C CYS A 209 5.29 -17.86 39.32
N LYS A 210 3.98 -18.13 39.28
CA LYS A 210 2.93 -17.12 39.41
C LYS A 210 2.95 -16.47 40.80
N GLU A 211 3.03 -17.26 41.87
CA GLU A 211 3.12 -16.75 43.24
C GLU A 211 4.36 -15.88 43.44
N LYS A 212 5.50 -16.28 42.87
CA LYS A 212 6.73 -15.48 42.90
C LYS A 212 6.57 -14.15 42.15
N ALA A 213 5.95 -14.15 40.98
CA ALA A 213 5.68 -12.93 40.22
C ALA A 213 4.68 -12.01 40.95
N ASP A 214 3.62 -12.56 41.52
CA ASP A 214 2.61 -11.81 42.28
C ASP A 214 3.20 -11.18 43.56
N ALA A 215 4.12 -11.88 44.23
CA ALA A 215 4.86 -11.34 45.38
C ALA A 215 5.87 -10.26 44.97
N PHE A 216 6.40 -10.30 43.75
CA PHE A 216 7.39 -9.36 43.25
C PHE A 216 6.76 -8.04 42.75
N ARG A 217 5.60 -8.11 42.09
CA ARG A 217 4.91 -6.96 41.47
C ARG A 217 4.76 -5.71 42.36
N PRO A 218 4.42 -5.81 43.66
CA PRO A 218 4.30 -4.63 44.52
C PRO A 218 5.57 -3.78 44.59
N HIS A 219 6.76 -4.38 44.46
CA HIS A 219 8.03 -3.65 44.47
C HIS A 219 8.21 -2.74 43.23
N LEU A 220 7.48 -3.00 42.14
CA LEU A 220 7.52 -2.18 40.93
C LEU A 220 6.69 -0.89 41.02
N ASN A 221 5.86 -0.75 42.07
CA ASN A 221 5.03 0.44 42.28
C ASN A 221 5.82 1.62 42.87
N ASP A 222 6.96 1.37 43.50
CA ASP A 222 7.79 2.39 44.16
C ASP A 222 9.27 2.24 43.77
N LEU A 223 9.66 3.00 42.74
CA LEU A 223 11.02 3.08 42.20
C LEU A 223 11.63 4.48 42.40
N SER A 224 11.26 5.14 43.51
CA SER A 224 11.58 6.55 43.77
C SER A 224 13.03 6.84 44.16
N THR A 225 13.81 5.83 44.54
CA THR A 225 15.21 6.01 44.98
C THR A 225 16.17 5.01 44.32
N PRO A 226 17.47 5.34 44.18
CA PRO A 226 18.48 4.41 43.63
C PRO A 226 18.57 3.06 44.36
N GLU A 227 18.34 3.05 45.68
CA GLU A 227 18.39 1.84 46.50
C GLU A 227 17.21 0.92 46.18
N LYS A 228 16.01 1.49 46.00
CA LYS A 228 14.82 0.71 45.61
C LYS A 228 14.96 0.12 44.21
N ILE A 229 15.50 0.91 43.27
CA ILE A 229 15.80 0.45 41.92
C ILE A 229 16.81 -0.71 41.96
N SER A 230 17.92 -0.53 42.70
CA SER A 230 18.95 -1.56 42.84
C SER A 230 18.43 -2.84 43.49
N ALA A 231 17.55 -2.73 44.49
CA ALA A 231 16.91 -3.87 45.14
C ALA A 231 16.00 -4.65 44.16
N VAL A 232 15.20 -3.94 43.36
CA VAL A 232 14.35 -4.54 42.32
C VAL A 232 15.19 -5.24 41.27
N VAL A 233 16.28 -4.63 40.81
CA VAL A 233 17.20 -5.25 39.83
C VAL A 233 17.85 -6.51 40.42
N ALA A 234 18.42 -6.41 41.61
CA ALA A 234 19.08 -7.54 42.27
C ALA A 234 18.12 -8.72 42.47
N GLU A 235 16.88 -8.45 42.89
CA GLU A 235 15.87 -9.49 43.05
C GLU A 235 15.37 -10.06 41.71
N ALA A 236 15.12 -9.22 40.70
CA ALA A 236 14.68 -9.66 39.38
C ALA A 236 15.69 -10.60 38.73
N THR A 237 16.97 -10.24 38.72
CA THR A 237 18.05 -11.00 38.07
C THR A 237 18.34 -12.36 38.71
N LYS A 238 17.81 -12.65 39.92
CA LYS A 238 17.85 -14.01 40.50
C LYS A 238 16.95 -14.99 39.74
N THR A 239 16.00 -14.48 38.97
CA THR A 239 15.12 -15.29 38.13
C THR A 239 15.66 -15.24 36.70
N PRO A 240 15.99 -16.38 36.08
CA PRO A 240 16.30 -16.40 34.66
C PRO A 240 15.11 -15.88 33.86
N PHE A 241 15.38 -15.12 32.80
CA PHE A 241 14.32 -14.69 31.90
C PHE A 241 13.92 -15.82 30.96
N ASP A 242 13.29 -16.88 31.48
CA ASP A 242 12.71 -17.99 30.72
C ASP A 242 11.21 -17.78 30.45
N ASN A 243 10.58 -18.71 29.70
CA ASN A 243 9.15 -18.65 29.38
C ASN A 243 8.22 -19.19 30.48
N VAL A 244 8.76 -19.51 31.66
CA VAL A 244 8.02 -20.11 32.78
C VAL A 244 7.93 -19.13 33.95
N CYS A 245 9.04 -18.92 34.66
CA CYS A 245 9.18 -17.99 35.78
C CYS A 245 9.65 -16.60 35.32
N GLY A 246 10.33 -16.50 34.18
CA GLY A 246 10.87 -15.25 33.65
C GLY A 246 9.85 -14.24 33.13
N LYS A 247 8.55 -14.58 33.12
CA LYS A 247 7.50 -13.62 32.68
C LYS A 247 7.46 -12.34 33.52
N LEU A 248 8.00 -12.34 34.74
CA LEU A 248 8.13 -11.13 35.56
C LEU A 248 8.99 -10.05 34.88
N HIS A 249 9.93 -10.41 33.99
CA HIS A 249 10.80 -9.44 33.33
C HIS A 249 10.03 -8.52 32.39
N TYR A 250 8.89 -8.95 31.84
CA TYR A 250 8.00 -8.06 31.10
C TYR A 250 7.43 -6.95 32.01
N ASP A 251 7.05 -7.28 33.24
CA ASP A 251 6.56 -6.31 34.24
C ASP A 251 7.69 -5.34 34.65
N VAL A 252 8.92 -5.84 34.82
CA VAL A 252 10.09 -5.01 35.15
C VAL A 252 10.42 -4.04 34.01
N MET A 253 10.55 -4.53 32.76
CA MET A 253 10.82 -3.69 31.59
C MET A 253 9.73 -2.63 31.41
N TYR A 254 8.45 -3.00 31.61
CA TYR A 254 7.33 -2.06 31.56
C TYR A 254 7.44 -0.98 32.64
N ALA A 255 7.74 -1.35 33.88
CA ALA A 255 7.92 -0.39 34.97
C ALA A 255 9.08 0.56 34.70
N PHE A 256 10.27 0.04 34.33
CA PHE A 256 11.44 0.86 34.04
C PHE A 256 11.20 1.79 32.85
N THR A 257 10.53 1.33 31.80
CA THR A 257 10.11 2.19 30.68
C THR A 257 9.19 3.32 31.15
N ARG A 258 8.16 3.00 31.94
CA ARG A 258 7.20 3.98 32.47
C ARG A 258 7.87 5.06 33.31
N PHE A 259 8.85 4.67 34.13
CA PHE A 259 9.59 5.58 35.01
C PHE A 259 10.87 6.16 34.37
N LYS A 260 11.15 5.86 33.09
CA LYS A 260 12.35 6.29 32.35
C LYS A 260 13.65 5.93 33.07
N LEU A 261 13.74 4.69 33.54
CA LEU A 261 14.89 4.13 34.23
C LEU A 261 15.66 3.20 33.31
N ASP A 262 16.99 3.33 33.29
CA ASP A 262 17.91 2.42 32.58
C ASP A 262 19.02 1.91 33.53
N PRO A 263 18.71 0.93 34.40
CA PRO A 263 19.70 0.40 35.32
C PRO A 263 20.71 -0.49 34.59
N GLU A 264 21.97 -0.06 34.59
CA GLU A 264 23.09 -0.73 33.89
C GLU A 264 23.22 -2.23 34.22
N GLN A 265 23.02 -2.65 35.47
CA GLN A 265 23.06 -4.07 35.85
C GLN A 265 21.94 -4.88 35.19
N TYR A 266 20.74 -4.30 35.06
CA TYR A 266 19.61 -4.96 34.41
C TYR A 266 19.81 -5.03 32.89
N LYS A 267 20.33 -3.96 32.29
CA LYS A 267 20.74 -3.92 30.87
C LYS A 267 21.73 -5.05 30.54
N ASN A 268 22.77 -5.22 31.35
CA ASN A 268 23.75 -6.31 31.17
C ASN A 268 23.10 -7.71 31.29
N PHE A 269 22.16 -7.90 32.20
CA PHE A 269 21.39 -9.14 32.31
C PHE A 269 20.55 -9.43 31.05
N LEU A 270 19.89 -8.41 30.49
CA LEU A 270 19.10 -8.57 29.27
C LEU A 270 19.96 -8.85 28.04
N LEU A 271 21.11 -8.17 27.89
CA LEU A 271 22.07 -8.43 26.82
C LEU A 271 22.61 -9.87 26.89
N ALA A 272 23.00 -10.33 28.07
CA ALA A 272 23.43 -11.71 28.28
C ALA A 272 22.32 -12.70 27.95
N THR A 273 21.06 -12.39 28.32
CA THR A 273 19.90 -13.22 27.95
C THR A 273 19.74 -13.29 26.44
N LEU A 274 19.77 -12.15 25.75
CA LEU A 274 19.60 -12.07 24.29
C LEU A 274 20.64 -12.90 23.54
N ASP A 275 21.89 -12.88 24.00
CA ASP A 275 22.99 -13.66 23.42
C ASP A 275 22.76 -15.18 23.49
N THR A 276 21.93 -15.66 24.44
CA THR A 276 21.58 -17.09 24.57
C THR A 276 20.46 -17.53 23.63
N ILE A 277 19.72 -16.60 23.02
CA ILE A 277 18.55 -16.94 22.19
C ILE A 277 19.02 -17.45 20.83
N ALA A 278 18.82 -18.75 20.59
CA ALA A 278 19.20 -19.41 19.35
C ALA A 278 18.23 -19.08 18.20
N TYR A 279 16.93 -18.95 18.48
CA TYR A 279 15.87 -18.74 17.48
C TYR A 279 14.95 -17.56 17.84
N PRO A 280 15.37 -16.32 17.56
CA PRO A 280 14.62 -15.11 17.92
C PRO A 280 13.20 -15.01 17.34
N THR A 281 12.95 -15.57 16.14
CA THR A 281 11.63 -15.52 15.49
C THR A 281 10.54 -16.26 16.28
N GLY A 282 10.89 -17.28 17.06
CA GLY A 282 9.94 -18.05 17.88
C GLY A 282 10.00 -17.70 19.37
N ASP A 283 10.71 -16.64 19.75
CA ASP A 283 11.00 -16.30 21.13
C ASP A 283 10.57 -14.86 21.44
N ASP A 284 9.43 -14.72 22.09
CA ASP A 284 8.84 -13.42 22.45
C ASP A 284 9.81 -12.53 23.23
N ARG A 285 10.78 -13.12 23.96
CA ARG A 285 11.76 -12.38 24.75
C ARG A 285 12.70 -11.56 23.87
N ALA A 286 13.12 -12.10 22.72
CA ALA A 286 14.18 -11.50 21.92
C ALA A 286 13.81 -10.10 21.41
N TYR A 287 12.61 -9.97 20.86
CA TYR A 287 12.14 -8.68 20.35
C TYR A 287 11.86 -7.70 21.48
N GLU A 288 11.25 -8.16 22.58
CA GLU A 288 10.95 -7.29 23.72
C GLU A 288 12.21 -6.78 24.41
N ILE A 289 13.27 -7.60 24.51
CA ILE A 289 14.58 -7.15 24.98
C ILE A 289 15.13 -6.05 24.07
N VAL A 290 15.18 -6.27 22.75
CA VAL A 290 15.68 -5.25 21.80
C VAL A 290 14.84 -3.97 21.86
N ARG A 291 13.52 -4.10 21.94
CA ARG A 291 12.59 -2.98 22.06
C ARG A 291 12.84 -2.17 23.33
N TYR A 292 13.02 -2.84 24.47
CA TYR A 292 13.33 -2.21 25.75
C TYR A 292 14.69 -1.50 25.73
N LEU A 293 15.75 -2.20 25.32
CA LEU A 293 17.12 -1.67 25.28
C LEU A 293 17.20 -0.39 24.44
N THR A 294 16.46 -0.32 23.34
CA THR A 294 16.49 0.84 22.43
C THR A 294 15.43 1.90 22.75
N THR A 295 14.82 1.89 23.93
CA THR A 295 13.69 2.80 24.27
C THR A 295 14.12 4.27 24.30
N ASP A 296 15.37 4.54 24.62
CA ASP A 296 15.97 5.88 24.64
C ASP A 296 16.42 6.37 23.25
N ASN A 297 16.17 5.58 22.20
CA ASN A 297 16.63 5.77 20.82
C ASN A 297 18.17 5.80 20.65
N GLN A 298 18.93 5.51 21.70
CA GLN A 298 20.36 5.27 21.60
C GLN A 298 20.56 3.77 21.42
N VAL A 299 21.59 3.43 20.64
CA VAL A 299 22.01 2.04 20.48
C VAL A 299 23.52 2.08 20.65
N ASP A 300 24.00 1.66 21.82
CA ASP A 300 25.42 1.59 22.09
C ASP A 300 26.07 0.38 21.39
N ALA A 301 27.40 0.28 21.46
CA ALA A 301 28.14 -0.80 20.79
C ALA A 301 27.76 -2.21 21.30
N ARG A 302 27.35 -2.35 22.57
CA ARG A 302 26.94 -3.63 23.17
C ARG A 302 25.54 -4.02 22.71
N GLU A 303 24.63 -3.05 22.72
CA GLU A 303 23.27 -3.22 22.20
C GLU A 303 23.26 -3.53 20.72
N TRP A 304 24.08 -2.83 19.94
CA TRP A 304 24.25 -3.14 18.53
C TRP A 304 24.80 -4.56 18.37
N LYS A 305 25.84 -4.96 19.11
CA LYS A 305 26.42 -6.30 19.00
C LYS A 305 25.40 -7.41 19.25
N SER A 306 24.71 -7.39 20.40
CA SER A 306 23.73 -8.43 20.76
C SER A 306 22.45 -8.33 19.94
N GLY A 307 21.96 -7.11 19.71
CA GLY A 307 20.78 -6.83 18.89
C GLY A 307 20.97 -7.24 17.44
N PHE A 308 22.11 -6.92 16.83
CA PHE A 308 22.44 -7.32 15.46
C PHE A 308 22.65 -8.83 15.34
N ALA A 309 23.25 -9.48 16.35
CA ALA A 309 23.36 -10.93 16.40
C ALA A 309 21.97 -11.60 16.43
N ALA A 310 21.02 -11.06 17.21
CA ALA A 310 19.63 -11.52 17.20
C ALA A 310 18.95 -11.25 15.85
N LEU A 311 19.02 -10.01 15.34
CA LEU A 311 18.48 -9.59 14.04
C LEU A 311 18.96 -10.51 12.91
N SER A 312 20.23 -10.93 12.91
CA SER A 312 20.80 -11.80 11.87
C SER A 312 20.12 -13.17 11.76
N LYS A 313 19.37 -13.58 12.79
CA LYS A 313 18.65 -14.85 12.89
C LYS A 313 17.13 -14.67 12.82
N VAL A 314 16.65 -13.49 12.42
CA VAL A 314 15.21 -13.19 12.28
C VAL A 314 14.81 -13.32 10.81
N GLY A 315 13.87 -14.21 10.52
CA GLY A 315 13.29 -14.39 9.17
C GLY A 315 12.43 -13.21 8.69
N ASN A 316 11.81 -13.37 7.52
CA ASN A 316 10.92 -12.37 6.92
C ASN A 316 9.72 -12.03 7.83
N TYR A 317 9.10 -10.86 7.62
CA TYR A 317 7.97 -10.27 8.38
C TYR A 317 8.28 -9.66 9.75
N TYR A 318 9.34 -10.10 10.43
CA TYR A 318 9.76 -9.52 11.72
C TYR A 318 11.05 -8.74 11.62
N LEU A 319 11.80 -8.90 10.53
CA LEU A 319 13.12 -8.30 10.38
C LEU A 319 13.04 -6.77 10.35
N SER A 320 12.08 -6.21 9.62
CA SER A 320 11.80 -4.77 9.60
C SER A 320 11.58 -4.20 11.01
N ASN A 321 10.91 -4.93 11.91
CA ASN A 321 10.71 -4.48 13.30
C ASN A 321 12.04 -4.32 14.05
N TYR A 322 12.99 -5.24 13.88
CA TYR A 322 14.32 -5.11 14.48
C TYR A 322 15.12 -3.98 13.82
N VAL A 323 15.01 -3.80 12.50
CA VAL A 323 15.61 -2.67 11.78
C VAL A 323 15.07 -1.34 12.32
N ILE A 324 13.75 -1.23 12.57
CA ILE A 324 13.15 -0.04 13.20
C ILE A 324 13.83 0.25 14.52
N GLN A 325 13.97 -0.75 15.40
CA GLN A 325 14.52 -0.55 16.74
C GLN A 325 16.02 -0.18 16.70
N LEU A 326 16.83 -0.89 15.92
CA LEU A 326 18.29 -0.80 15.96
C LEU A 326 18.89 0.26 15.03
N ILE A 327 18.14 0.67 14.01
CA ILE A 327 18.60 1.63 12.99
C ILE A 327 17.56 2.73 12.79
N GLY A 328 16.33 2.38 12.39
CA GLY A 328 15.35 3.33 11.87
C GLY A 328 14.97 4.46 12.82
N LYS A 329 14.77 4.14 14.11
CA LYS A 329 14.43 5.14 15.15
C LYS A 329 15.64 5.67 15.92
N SER A 330 16.85 5.17 15.63
CA SER A 330 18.04 5.49 16.41
C SER A 330 18.49 6.93 16.16
N ASP A 331 18.95 7.60 17.21
CA ASP A 331 19.56 8.94 17.16
C ASP A 331 21.10 8.87 17.03
N SER A 332 21.67 7.69 16.79
CA SER A 332 23.12 7.53 16.54
C SER A 332 23.58 8.40 15.35
N PRO A 333 24.84 8.85 15.29
CA PRO A 333 25.34 9.63 14.15
C PRO A 333 25.11 8.93 12.80
N GLU A 334 24.75 9.69 11.77
CA GLU A 334 24.40 9.15 10.45
C GLU A 334 25.48 8.23 9.86
N ALA A 335 26.77 8.57 10.04
CA ALA A 335 27.90 7.74 9.60
C ALA A 335 27.93 6.35 10.26
N GLU A 336 27.55 6.29 11.54
CA GLU A 336 27.44 5.02 12.26
C GLU A 336 26.26 4.22 11.73
N GLN A 337 25.10 4.85 11.52
CA GLN A 337 23.93 4.16 10.97
C GLN A 337 24.20 3.63 9.56
N LYS A 338 24.91 4.37 8.71
CA LYS A 338 25.37 3.90 7.39
C LYS A 338 26.31 2.69 7.50
N THR A 339 27.17 2.65 8.51
CA THR A 339 28.05 1.50 8.79
C THR A 339 27.23 0.27 9.21
N ARG A 340 26.19 0.45 10.04
CA ARG A 340 25.27 -0.60 10.47
C ARG A 340 24.46 -1.17 9.31
N ILE A 341 23.94 -0.30 8.44
CA ILE A 341 23.28 -0.70 7.18
C ILE A 341 24.24 -1.52 6.31
N LYS A 342 25.51 -1.10 6.20
CA LYS A 342 26.51 -1.86 5.46
C LYS A 342 26.71 -3.25 6.05
N GLN A 343 26.87 -3.36 7.38
CA GLN A 343 27.01 -4.67 8.04
C GLN A 343 25.81 -5.59 7.77
N TYR A 344 24.60 -5.04 7.78
CA TYR A 344 23.38 -5.75 7.42
C TYR A 344 23.42 -6.29 5.98
N PHE A 345 23.73 -5.45 5.00
CA PHE A 345 23.78 -5.86 3.59
C PHE A 345 24.97 -6.79 3.29
N ASP A 346 26.09 -6.64 4.00
CA ASP A 346 27.23 -7.57 3.91
C ASP A 346 26.80 -8.99 4.36
N LEU A 347 25.97 -9.12 5.39
CA LEU A 347 25.42 -10.43 5.81
C LEU A 347 24.41 -10.97 4.79
N ALA A 348 23.55 -10.12 4.24
CA ALA A 348 22.59 -10.51 3.20
C ALA A 348 23.33 -11.07 1.96
N ALA A 349 24.35 -10.36 1.48
CA ALA A 349 25.17 -10.80 0.35
C ALA A 349 25.93 -12.11 0.62
N GLN A 350 26.23 -12.41 1.89
CA GLN A 350 26.87 -13.65 2.32
C GLN A 350 25.89 -14.79 2.62
N ASN A 351 24.58 -14.60 2.43
CA ASN A 351 23.54 -15.55 2.84
C ASN A 351 23.61 -15.91 4.34
N LYS A 352 23.95 -14.93 5.19
CA LYS A 352 24.06 -15.08 6.66
C LYS A 352 22.99 -14.29 7.41
N LEU A 353 22.01 -13.74 6.71
CA LEU A 353 20.90 -12.99 7.27
C LEU A 353 19.61 -13.81 7.21
N GLY A 354 18.84 -13.83 8.31
CA GLY A 354 17.55 -14.52 8.43
C GLY A 354 17.63 -16.01 8.76
N LEU A 355 18.69 -16.42 9.46
CA LEU A 355 18.92 -17.83 9.81
C LEU A 355 17.77 -18.45 10.62
N PRO A 356 17.50 -19.77 10.49
CA PRO A 356 18.32 -20.79 9.82
C PRO A 356 18.21 -20.82 8.29
N ARG A 357 17.24 -20.10 7.69
CA ARG A 357 17.08 -20.02 6.24
C ARG A 357 17.42 -18.62 5.74
N ALA A 358 18.57 -18.49 5.09
CA ALA A 358 19.02 -17.21 4.55
C ALA A 358 17.94 -16.53 3.69
N LEU A 359 17.74 -15.24 3.91
CA LEU A 359 16.91 -14.37 3.07
C LEU A 359 17.66 -14.03 1.79
N SER A 360 16.90 -13.81 0.71
CA SER A 360 17.49 -13.23 -0.50
C SER A 360 17.87 -11.77 -0.25
N PHE A 361 18.78 -11.26 -1.09
CA PHE A 361 19.20 -9.87 -1.02
C PHE A 361 18.02 -8.90 -1.25
N GLU A 362 17.08 -9.26 -2.12
CA GLU A 362 15.88 -8.48 -2.42
C GLU A 362 14.93 -8.39 -1.21
N VAL A 363 14.72 -9.50 -0.51
CA VAL A 363 13.90 -9.50 0.71
C VAL A 363 14.57 -8.68 1.80
N ALA A 364 15.89 -8.84 1.98
CA ALA A 364 16.66 -8.04 2.92
C ALA A 364 16.58 -6.54 2.61
N TYR A 365 16.60 -6.17 1.33
CA TYR A 365 16.43 -4.78 0.89
C TYR A 365 15.04 -4.24 1.23
N VAL A 366 13.97 -4.99 0.94
CA VAL A 366 12.59 -4.56 1.25
C VAL A 366 12.38 -4.39 2.76
N GLU A 367 12.83 -5.36 3.57
CA GLU A 367 12.73 -5.29 5.04
C GLU A 367 13.53 -4.10 5.61
N MET A 368 14.66 -3.74 4.99
CA MET A 368 15.42 -2.55 5.35
C MET A 368 14.65 -1.27 4.97
N MET A 369 14.11 -1.17 3.76
CA MET A 369 13.32 0.00 3.33
C MET A 369 12.09 0.21 4.24
N GLU A 370 11.38 -0.87 4.58
CA GLU A 370 10.25 -0.85 5.51
C GLU A 370 10.69 -0.42 6.92
N GLY A 371 11.79 -1.00 7.40
CA GLY A 371 12.32 -0.68 8.72
C GLY A 371 12.82 0.76 8.85
N LEU A 372 13.17 1.38 7.73
CA LEU A 372 13.55 2.79 7.64
C LEU A 372 12.38 3.70 7.21
N SER A 373 11.13 3.23 7.18
CA SER A 373 9.95 4.00 6.70
C SER A 373 9.83 5.41 7.31
N LYS A 374 10.27 5.61 8.55
CA LYS A 374 10.27 6.91 9.25
C LYS A 374 11.60 7.68 9.22
N ASN A 375 12.63 7.13 8.56
CA ASN A 375 13.97 7.70 8.45
C ASN A 375 14.33 7.90 6.97
N GLN A 376 13.81 8.99 6.42
CA GLN A 376 13.90 9.29 4.99
C GLN A 376 15.35 9.43 4.49
N PRO A 377 16.29 10.13 5.17
CA PRO A 377 17.67 10.25 4.70
C PRO A 377 18.34 8.88 4.51
N LEU A 378 18.10 7.95 5.43
CA LEU A 378 18.64 6.59 5.30
C LEU A 378 17.93 5.76 4.24
N ARG A 379 16.60 5.88 4.06
CA ARG A 379 15.90 5.23 2.93
C ARG A 379 16.47 5.64 1.59
N GLN A 380 16.70 6.94 1.41
CA GLN A 380 17.30 7.46 0.18
C GLN A 380 18.73 6.92 -0.01
N TYR A 381 19.54 6.88 1.06
CA TYR A 381 20.87 6.28 1.03
C TYR A 381 20.84 4.79 0.64
N VAL A 382 19.90 4.01 1.20
CA VAL A 382 19.75 2.59 0.86
C VAL A 382 19.38 2.40 -0.60
N TYR A 383 18.42 3.17 -1.12
CA TYR A 383 18.06 3.13 -2.52
C TYR A 383 19.26 3.47 -3.42
N GLU A 384 19.95 4.57 -3.13
CA GLU A 384 21.09 5.05 -3.91
C GLU A 384 22.26 4.06 -3.93
N THR A 385 22.51 3.37 -2.81
CA THR A 385 23.67 2.50 -2.64
C THR A 385 23.43 1.06 -3.11
N TYR A 386 22.24 0.51 -2.85
CA TYR A 386 21.99 -0.94 -2.97
C TYR A 386 20.99 -1.32 -4.08
N SER A 387 20.16 -0.39 -4.59
CA SER A 387 19.09 -0.73 -5.55
C SER A 387 19.58 -1.25 -6.91
N ALA A 388 20.84 -0.97 -7.27
CA ALA A 388 21.46 -1.43 -8.51
C ALA A 388 21.84 -2.93 -8.46
N GLN A 389 21.97 -3.50 -7.27
CA GLN A 389 22.33 -4.92 -7.07
C GLN A 389 21.13 -5.86 -7.11
N LEU A 390 19.91 -5.31 -7.11
CA LEU A 390 18.67 -6.08 -7.03
C LEU A 390 18.41 -6.85 -8.32
N VAL A 391 18.12 -8.15 -8.20
CA VAL A 391 17.49 -8.93 -9.27
C VAL A 391 16.00 -8.64 -9.25
N ARG A 392 15.50 -7.98 -10.29
CA ARG A 392 14.14 -7.44 -10.33
C ARG A 392 13.16 -8.40 -10.97
N ASP A 393 12.03 -8.60 -10.31
CA ASP A 393 10.82 -9.16 -10.88
C ASP A 393 9.70 -8.09 -10.91
N ASP A 394 8.56 -8.44 -11.49
CA ASP A 394 7.41 -7.55 -11.62
C ASP A 394 6.90 -7.01 -10.28
N LYS A 395 6.91 -7.87 -9.25
CA LYS A 395 6.42 -7.53 -7.91
C LYS A 395 7.35 -6.52 -7.25
N LEU A 396 8.65 -6.78 -7.28
CA LEU A 396 9.68 -5.90 -6.72
C LEU A 396 9.69 -4.57 -7.46
N ASN A 397 9.50 -4.56 -8.78
CA ASN A 397 9.39 -3.32 -9.54
C ASN A 397 8.20 -2.46 -9.08
N ALA A 398 7.02 -3.06 -8.87
CA ALA A 398 5.87 -2.33 -8.34
C ALA A 398 6.13 -1.78 -6.93
N THR A 399 6.80 -2.55 -6.07
CA THR A 399 7.22 -2.09 -4.73
C THR A 399 8.21 -0.93 -4.81
N LEU A 400 9.25 -1.02 -5.64
CA LEU A 400 10.27 0.02 -5.80
C LEU A 400 9.67 1.33 -6.34
N PHE A 401 8.71 1.26 -7.25
CA PHE A 401 7.98 2.45 -7.71
C PHE A 401 7.23 3.12 -6.55
N GLY A 402 6.56 2.32 -5.71
CA GLY A 402 5.88 2.79 -4.50
C GLY A 402 6.85 3.48 -3.53
N GLU A 403 8.01 2.87 -3.29
CA GLU A 403 9.07 3.43 -2.45
C GLU A 403 9.58 4.78 -2.98
N LEU A 404 9.90 4.86 -4.27
CA LEU A 404 10.34 6.11 -4.90
C LEU A 404 9.27 7.21 -4.83
N SER A 405 8.01 6.85 -5.05
CA SER A 405 6.88 7.77 -4.97
C SER A 405 6.66 8.30 -3.55
N SER A 406 6.76 7.44 -2.54
CA SER A 406 6.68 7.83 -1.13
C SER A 406 7.86 8.72 -0.73
N MET A 407 9.09 8.34 -1.08
CA MET A 407 10.27 9.16 -0.80
C MET A 407 10.16 10.55 -1.45
N TYR A 408 9.65 10.65 -2.67
CA TYR A 408 9.40 11.94 -3.33
C TYR A 408 8.37 12.77 -2.56
N LYS A 409 7.23 12.18 -2.19
CA LYS A 409 6.16 12.88 -1.48
C LYS A 409 6.65 13.47 -0.16
N GLU A 410 7.42 12.70 0.59
CA GLU A 410 7.94 13.05 1.92
C GLU A 410 9.07 14.10 1.88
N GLU A 411 9.77 14.24 0.75
CA GLU A 411 10.91 15.16 0.63
C GLU A 411 10.45 16.63 0.67
N THR A 412 11.13 17.42 1.50
CA THR A 412 10.84 18.83 1.73
C THR A 412 11.90 19.75 1.14
N ASN A 413 13.12 19.27 0.94
CA ASN A 413 14.18 20.00 0.27
C ASN A 413 13.92 20.02 -1.26
N PRO A 414 13.72 21.20 -1.88
CA PRO A 414 13.37 21.28 -3.31
C PRO A 414 14.41 20.69 -4.27
N GLN A 415 15.70 20.81 -3.95
CA GLN A 415 16.79 20.29 -4.78
C GLN A 415 16.77 18.76 -4.73
N ARG A 416 16.72 18.18 -3.53
CA ARG A 416 16.66 16.72 -3.36
C ARG A 416 15.38 16.14 -3.95
N LYS A 417 14.25 16.85 -3.84
CA LYS A 417 12.98 16.45 -4.45
C LYS A 417 13.07 16.32 -5.98
N THR A 418 13.77 17.27 -6.62
CA THR A 418 14.07 17.22 -8.06
C THR A 418 14.97 16.03 -8.42
N GLU A 419 15.96 15.71 -7.59
CA GLU A 419 16.83 14.53 -7.79
C GLU A 419 16.02 13.22 -7.73
N LEU A 420 15.09 13.10 -6.79
CA LEU A 420 14.20 11.94 -6.65
C LEU A 420 13.29 11.76 -7.88
N ILE A 421 12.86 12.84 -8.54
CA ILE A 421 12.18 12.75 -9.85
C ILE A 421 13.12 12.19 -10.91
N GLY A 422 14.40 12.56 -10.87
CA GLY A 422 15.43 11.96 -11.71
C GLY A 422 15.53 10.45 -11.51
N TRP A 423 15.51 9.98 -10.26
CA TRP A 423 15.52 8.55 -9.93
C TRP A 423 14.25 7.84 -10.41
N LEU A 424 13.08 8.43 -10.16
CA LEU A 424 11.80 7.89 -10.62
C LEU A 424 11.75 7.79 -12.15
N ALA A 425 12.22 8.83 -12.85
CA ALA A 425 12.26 8.83 -14.31
C ALA A 425 13.21 7.75 -14.86
N ALA A 426 14.41 7.63 -14.29
CA ALA A 426 15.36 6.58 -14.67
C ALA A 426 14.77 5.18 -14.44
N PHE A 427 14.10 4.98 -13.30
CA PHE A 427 13.42 3.74 -12.99
C PHE A 427 12.28 3.43 -13.98
N VAL A 428 11.39 4.38 -14.24
CA VAL A 428 10.26 4.20 -15.18
C VAL A 428 10.75 3.88 -16.59
N ASN A 429 11.82 4.54 -17.04
CA ASN A 429 12.37 4.31 -18.37
C ASN A 429 13.02 2.92 -18.51
N ALA A 430 13.69 2.45 -17.46
CA ALA A 430 14.45 1.20 -17.50
C ALA A 430 13.61 -0.06 -17.28
N ASN A 431 12.39 0.06 -16.75
CA ASN A 431 11.59 -1.10 -16.35
C ASN A 431 10.22 -1.13 -17.06
N GLU A 432 9.75 -2.35 -17.32
CA GLU A 432 8.41 -2.69 -17.83
C GLU A 432 7.88 -3.82 -16.95
N TYR A 433 6.62 -3.73 -16.54
CA TYR A 433 5.95 -4.71 -15.69
C TYR A 433 4.43 -4.45 -15.66
N PRO A 434 3.60 -5.42 -15.27
CA PRO A 434 2.15 -5.23 -15.15
C PRO A 434 1.82 -4.00 -14.27
N LYS A 435 0.95 -3.12 -14.78
CA LYS A 435 0.54 -1.85 -14.15
C LYS A 435 1.56 -0.70 -14.14
N ALA A 436 2.73 -0.83 -14.74
CA ALA A 436 3.67 0.30 -14.86
C ALA A 436 3.00 1.54 -15.50
N HIS A 437 2.10 1.32 -16.46
CA HIS A 437 1.30 2.37 -17.09
C HIS A 437 0.29 3.04 -16.15
N GLU A 438 -0.29 2.31 -15.20
CA GLU A 438 -1.21 2.88 -14.21
C GLU A 438 -0.41 3.72 -13.22
N GLN A 439 0.65 3.14 -12.65
CA GLN A 439 1.48 3.80 -11.65
C GLN A 439 2.10 5.11 -12.15
N LEU A 440 2.59 5.16 -13.39
CA LEU A 440 3.15 6.40 -13.95
C LEU A 440 2.09 7.52 -14.06
N TYR A 441 0.90 7.19 -14.58
CA TYR A 441 -0.17 8.18 -14.74
C TYR A 441 -0.83 8.55 -13.41
N ASP A 442 -0.96 7.59 -12.49
CA ASP A 442 -1.46 7.84 -11.13
C ASP A 442 -0.49 8.74 -10.37
N PHE A 443 0.82 8.52 -10.50
CA PHE A 443 1.82 9.44 -9.94
C PHE A 443 1.66 10.84 -10.52
N ALA A 444 1.57 10.98 -11.84
CA ALA A 444 1.35 12.27 -12.51
C ALA A 444 0.03 12.95 -12.09
N TRP A 445 -1.00 12.16 -11.76
CA TRP A 445 -2.30 12.68 -11.31
C TRP A 445 -2.23 13.42 -9.96
N HIS A 446 -1.28 13.09 -9.08
CA HIS A 446 -1.13 13.79 -7.79
C HIS A 446 -0.79 15.29 -7.93
N PHE A 447 -0.30 15.70 -9.11
CA PHE A 447 -0.02 17.10 -9.44
C PHE A 447 -1.26 17.87 -9.91
N LYS A 448 -2.39 17.18 -10.12
CA LYS A 448 -3.60 17.79 -10.68
C LYS A 448 -4.30 18.67 -9.65
N MET A 449 -4.44 19.95 -9.98
CA MET A 449 -5.19 20.92 -9.17
C MET A 449 -6.69 20.61 -9.14
N THR A 450 -7.33 20.98 -8.04
CA THR A 450 -8.76 20.80 -7.77
C THR A 450 -9.47 22.16 -7.72
N TYR A 451 -10.79 22.15 -7.48
CA TYR A 451 -11.58 23.36 -7.26
C TYR A 451 -11.38 23.96 -5.84
N ASN A 452 -10.72 23.23 -4.93
CA ASN A 452 -10.50 23.66 -3.56
C ASN A 452 -9.10 24.25 -3.40
N GLU A 453 -9.01 25.54 -3.06
CA GLU A 453 -7.74 26.23 -2.97
C GLU A 453 -6.85 25.75 -1.81
N THR A 454 -7.43 25.35 -0.68
CA THR A 454 -6.66 24.77 0.44
C THR A 454 -5.99 23.46 0.03
N THR A 455 -6.68 22.62 -0.76
CA THR A 455 -6.09 21.41 -1.33
C THR A 455 -4.99 21.76 -2.34
N ASN A 456 -5.19 22.81 -3.14
CA ASN A 456 -4.20 23.26 -4.13
C ASN A 456 -2.92 23.80 -3.47
N GLU A 457 -2.99 24.44 -2.31
CA GLU A 457 -1.80 24.85 -1.55
C GLU A 457 -0.95 23.65 -1.12
N GLU A 458 -1.58 22.56 -0.66
CA GLU A 458 -0.88 21.32 -0.32
C GLU A 458 -0.28 20.67 -1.57
N ILE A 459 -1.03 20.60 -2.68
CA ILE A 459 -0.53 20.05 -3.94
C ILE A 459 0.69 20.85 -4.44
N ARG A 460 0.65 22.18 -4.45
CA ARG A 460 1.80 23.00 -4.89
C ARG A 460 3.06 22.75 -4.05
N ARG A 461 2.89 22.43 -2.76
CA ARG A 461 4.00 22.12 -1.84
C ARG A 461 4.56 20.71 -2.07
N ASN A 462 3.67 19.73 -2.20
CA ASN A 462 4.06 18.32 -2.23
C ASN A 462 4.38 17.81 -3.64
N TYR A 463 3.77 18.43 -4.66
CA TYR A 463 3.81 18.03 -6.07
C TYR A 463 3.91 19.30 -6.97
N PRO A 464 5.03 20.04 -6.92
CA PRO A 464 5.22 21.24 -7.73
C PRO A 464 5.22 20.92 -9.23
N GLU A 465 4.53 21.75 -10.04
CA GLU A 465 4.40 21.52 -11.49
C GLU A 465 5.76 21.52 -12.22
N SER A 466 6.79 22.19 -11.69
CA SER A 466 8.16 22.15 -12.22
C SER A 466 8.71 20.73 -12.32
N ASP A 467 8.42 19.90 -11.32
CA ASP A 467 8.90 18.53 -11.23
C ASP A 467 8.17 17.62 -12.20
N LEU A 468 6.85 17.83 -12.36
CA LEU A 468 6.06 17.10 -13.36
C LEU A 468 6.54 17.40 -14.77
N LYS A 469 6.94 18.65 -15.07
CA LYS A 469 7.53 19.00 -16.37
C LYS A 469 8.82 18.22 -16.63
N ILE A 470 9.68 18.06 -15.62
CA ILE A 470 10.91 17.27 -15.71
C ILE A 470 10.58 15.79 -15.96
N LEU A 471 9.65 15.23 -15.19
CA LEU A 471 9.22 13.83 -15.36
C LEU A 471 8.61 13.59 -16.74
N ALA A 472 7.70 14.45 -17.19
CA ALA A 472 7.05 14.39 -18.50
C ALA A 472 8.08 14.47 -19.65
N GLN A 473 9.10 15.32 -19.51
CA GLN A 473 10.18 15.43 -20.48
C GLN A 473 11.08 14.19 -20.51
N ARG A 474 11.48 13.67 -19.35
CA ARG A 474 12.39 12.51 -19.25
C ARG A 474 11.71 11.19 -19.60
N CYS A 475 10.41 11.06 -19.37
CA CYS A 475 9.62 9.85 -19.62
C CYS A 475 8.69 9.98 -20.83
N ARG A 476 9.01 10.85 -21.79
CA ARG A 476 8.15 11.18 -22.94
C ARG A 476 7.65 9.92 -23.67
N ASP A 477 8.56 9.00 -23.98
CA ASP A 477 8.23 7.79 -24.73
C ASP A 477 7.34 6.84 -23.91
N LYS A 478 7.59 6.74 -22.59
CA LYS A 478 6.76 5.94 -21.69
C LYS A 478 5.35 6.50 -21.57
N PHE A 479 5.20 7.81 -21.36
CA PHE A 479 3.88 8.45 -21.38
C PHE A 479 3.17 8.23 -22.73
N SER A 480 3.87 8.41 -23.85
CA SER A 480 3.32 8.18 -25.19
C SER A 480 2.78 6.76 -25.36
N ASN A 481 3.61 5.76 -25.05
CA ASN A 481 3.27 4.35 -25.22
C ASN A 481 2.17 3.88 -24.25
N TYR A 482 2.10 4.48 -23.06
CA TYR A 482 1.16 4.09 -22.01
C TYR A 482 -0.21 4.77 -22.10
N ALA A 483 -0.35 5.84 -22.89
CA ALA A 483 -1.54 6.69 -22.90
C ALA A 483 -2.84 5.93 -23.19
N LEU A 484 -2.77 4.92 -24.06
CA LEU A 484 -3.94 4.18 -24.55
C LEU A 484 -4.17 2.83 -23.86
N LEU A 485 -3.29 2.42 -22.94
CA LEU A 485 -3.31 1.09 -22.33
C LEU A 485 -4.40 0.90 -21.27
N THR A 486 -5.03 1.99 -20.79
CA THR A 486 -6.17 1.88 -19.87
C THR A 486 -7.43 1.38 -20.60
N PRO A 487 -8.25 0.48 -20.02
CA PRO A 487 -9.52 0.07 -20.63
C PRO A 487 -10.60 1.15 -20.53
N TYR A 488 -10.42 2.17 -19.67
CA TYR A 488 -11.46 3.16 -19.36
C TYR A 488 -11.40 4.37 -20.31
N PRO A 489 -12.48 4.68 -21.06
CA PRO A 489 -12.48 5.76 -22.05
C PRO A 489 -12.18 7.15 -21.47
N ASN A 490 -12.72 7.47 -20.30
CA ASN A 490 -12.46 8.73 -19.61
C ASN A 490 -10.98 8.89 -19.24
N GLN A 491 -10.35 7.83 -18.73
CA GLN A 491 -8.93 7.86 -18.43
C GLN A 491 -8.08 7.99 -19.71
N LYS A 492 -8.49 7.37 -20.83
CA LYS A 492 -7.79 7.58 -22.12
C LYS A 492 -7.81 9.06 -22.51
N GLU A 493 -8.96 9.71 -22.40
CA GLU A 493 -9.09 11.14 -22.70
C GLU A 493 -8.21 11.99 -21.78
N ASP A 494 -8.24 11.74 -20.46
CA ASP A 494 -7.38 12.43 -19.50
C ASP A 494 -5.88 12.26 -19.81
N ARG A 495 -5.45 11.04 -20.18
CA ARG A 495 -4.06 10.72 -20.53
C ARG A 495 -3.63 11.37 -21.85
N ILE A 496 -4.50 11.41 -22.85
CA ILE A 496 -4.26 12.13 -24.11
C ILE A 496 -4.14 13.63 -23.82
N ASN A 497 -5.04 14.19 -23.02
CA ASN A 497 -5.02 15.60 -22.65
C ASN A 497 -3.72 15.96 -21.89
N PHE A 498 -3.27 15.09 -20.99
CA PHE A 498 -1.97 15.21 -20.34
C PHE A 498 -0.83 15.27 -21.38
N CYS A 499 -0.81 14.34 -22.33
CA CYS A 499 0.21 14.31 -23.37
C CYS A 499 0.20 15.58 -24.23
N VAL A 500 -0.98 16.09 -24.60
CA VAL A 500 -1.09 17.36 -25.33
C VAL A 500 -0.57 18.55 -24.50
N LYS A 501 -0.94 18.63 -23.22
CA LYS A 501 -0.49 19.71 -22.31
C LYS A 501 1.04 19.77 -22.25
N TYR A 502 1.70 18.62 -22.12
CA TYR A 502 3.16 18.51 -21.98
C TYR A 502 3.91 18.26 -23.31
N ASN A 503 3.25 18.47 -24.46
CA ASN A 503 3.84 18.32 -25.80
C ASN A 503 4.50 16.94 -26.02
N ILE A 504 3.78 15.88 -25.64
CA ILE A 504 4.15 14.47 -25.82
C ILE A 504 3.34 13.94 -27.00
N ALA A 505 4.02 13.55 -28.08
CA ALA A 505 3.36 12.96 -29.24
C ALA A 505 2.78 11.58 -28.90
N ILE A 506 1.59 11.29 -29.41
CA ILE A 506 1.03 9.92 -29.44
C ILE A 506 0.74 9.62 -30.92
N PRO A 507 1.60 8.85 -31.61
CA PRO A 507 1.44 8.56 -33.03
C PRO A 507 0.04 8.03 -33.37
N GLY A 508 -0.57 8.59 -34.42
CA GLY A 508 -1.92 8.21 -34.87
C GLY A 508 -3.08 8.73 -34.00
N VAL A 509 -2.80 9.35 -32.84
CA VAL A 509 -3.82 9.93 -31.95
C VAL A 509 -3.69 11.44 -31.89
N ILE A 510 -2.51 11.95 -31.54
CA ILE A 510 -2.23 13.40 -31.54
C ILE A 510 -1.59 13.72 -32.89
N PRO A 511 -2.27 14.49 -33.77
CA PRO A 511 -1.73 14.83 -35.08
C PRO A 511 -0.58 15.83 -34.95
N THR A 512 0.37 15.74 -35.89
CA THR A 512 1.31 16.81 -36.19
C THR A 512 0.58 18.07 -36.66
N LEU A 513 1.26 19.23 -36.69
CA LEU A 513 0.65 20.46 -37.22
C LEU A 513 0.29 20.30 -38.71
N GLU A 514 1.10 19.59 -39.48
CA GLU A 514 0.86 19.32 -40.89
C GLU A 514 -0.37 18.42 -41.09
N GLU A 515 -0.52 17.35 -40.32
CA GLU A 515 -1.72 16.49 -40.35
C GLU A 515 -2.96 17.23 -39.88
N ALA A 516 -2.84 18.04 -38.81
CA ALA A 516 -3.92 18.87 -38.30
C ALA A 516 -4.39 19.86 -39.38
N ASP A 517 -3.48 20.48 -40.12
CA ASP A 517 -3.83 21.39 -41.23
C ASP A 517 -4.68 20.69 -42.31
N VAL A 518 -4.28 19.48 -42.70
CA VAL A 518 -5.01 18.66 -43.68
C VAL A 518 -6.41 18.30 -43.15
N ILE A 519 -6.51 17.84 -41.92
CA ILE A 519 -7.78 17.48 -41.27
C ILE A 519 -8.72 18.69 -41.20
N LEU A 520 -8.22 19.83 -40.75
CA LEU A 520 -9.00 21.06 -40.58
C LEU A 520 -9.48 21.65 -41.91
N LYS A 521 -8.77 21.41 -43.01
CA LYS A 521 -9.21 21.79 -44.37
C LYS A 521 -10.21 20.82 -45.00
N GLY A 522 -10.31 19.59 -44.48
CA GLY A 522 -11.21 18.56 -44.99
C GLY A 522 -12.71 18.82 -44.75
N THR A 523 -13.51 17.77 -44.90
CA THR A 523 -14.98 17.81 -44.75
C THR A 523 -15.51 17.00 -43.56
N ASN A 524 -14.69 16.15 -42.94
CA ASN A 524 -15.11 15.33 -41.80
C ASN A 524 -15.18 16.16 -40.50
N LEU A 525 -16.38 16.63 -40.16
CA LEU A 525 -16.60 17.49 -39.00
C LEU A 525 -16.25 16.84 -37.66
N ASN A 526 -16.45 15.53 -37.51
CA ASN A 526 -16.11 14.83 -36.26
C ASN A 526 -14.60 14.84 -36.02
N GLU A 527 -13.83 14.60 -37.09
CA GLU A 527 -12.37 14.61 -37.01
C GLU A 527 -11.82 16.04 -36.83
N GLN A 528 -12.45 17.03 -37.45
CA GLN A 528 -12.15 18.45 -37.19
C GLN A 528 -12.41 18.83 -35.74
N LEU A 529 -13.56 18.45 -35.18
CA LEU A 529 -13.89 18.72 -33.79
C LEU A 529 -12.88 18.06 -32.84
N ARG A 530 -12.48 16.82 -33.13
CA ARG A 530 -11.46 16.10 -32.35
C ARG A 530 -10.13 16.85 -32.33
N VAL A 531 -9.60 17.24 -33.49
CA VAL A 531 -8.34 18.00 -33.58
C VAL A 531 -8.45 19.36 -32.91
N MET A 532 -9.57 20.07 -33.07
CA MET A 532 -9.79 21.36 -32.41
C MET A 532 -9.80 21.26 -30.89
N LYS A 533 -10.37 20.20 -30.31
CA LYS A 533 -10.31 19.96 -28.87
C LYS A 533 -8.87 19.80 -28.37
N LEU A 534 -8.03 19.06 -29.11
CA LEU A 534 -6.61 18.90 -28.78
C LEU A 534 -5.86 20.24 -28.89
N LEU A 535 -6.05 21.00 -29.96
CA LEU A 535 -5.40 22.30 -30.13
C LEU A 535 -5.79 23.30 -29.04
N ALA A 536 -7.04 23.26 -28.56
CA ALA A 536 -7.54 24.19 -27.55
C ALA A 536 -6.91 24.00 -26.16
N ILE A 537 -6.49 22.77 -25.82
CA ILE A 537 -5.85 22.45 -24.53
C ILE A 537 -4.33 22.49 -24.58
N SER A 538 -3.72 22.65 -25.75
CA SER A 538 -2.28 22.72 -25.89
C SER A 538 -1.71 24.01 -25.28
N GLU A 539 -0.62 23.88 -24.52
CA GLU A 539 0.13 25.04 -24.02
C GLU A 539 1.03 25.66 -25.10
N THR A 540 1.29 24.94 -26.20
CA THR A 540 2.12 25.44 -27.31
C THR A 540 1.23 25.98 -28.42
N PRO A 541 1.29 27.29 -28.73
CA PRO A 541 0.42 27.86 -29.76
C PRO A 541 0.71 27.30 -31.16
N PRO A 542 -0.32 26.88 -31.93
CA PRO A 542 -0.14 26.29 -33.25
C PRO A 542 -0.01 27.37 -34.34
N VAL A 543 1.09 28.14 -34.32
CA VAL A 543 1.29 29.32 -35.20
C VAL A 543 1.06 29.02 -36.68
N LYS A 544 1.54 27.87 -37.18
CA LYS A 544 1.39 27.47 -38.59
C LYS A 544 -0.08 27.30 -39.03
N LEU A 545 -1.01 27.11 -38.09
CA LEU A 545 -2.43 26.87 -38.37
C LEU A 545 -3.28 28.15 -38.37
N GLU A 546 -2.71 29.32 -38.07
CA GLU A 546 -3.48 30.56 -37.91
C GLU A 546 -4.42 30.84 -39.10
N ASN A 547 -3.90 30.78 -40.33
CA ASN A 547 -4.71 31.01 -41.53
C ASN A 547 -5.82 29.96 -41.71
N THR A 548 -5.55 28.71 -41.38
CA THR A 548 -6.53 27.62 -41.46
C THR A 548 -7.65 27.82 -40.43
N LEU A 549 -7.29 28.23 -39.21
CA LEU A 549 -8.24 28.56 -38.15
C LEU A 549 -9.10 29.78 -38.51
N VAL A 550 -8.51 30.83 -39.08
CA VAL A 550 -9.25 32.01 -39.57
C VAL A 550 -10.25 31.62 -40.66
N ASN A 551 -9.88 30.71 -41.57
CA ASN A 551 -10.78 30.23 -42.61
C ASN A 551 -11.95 29.41 -42.05
N LEU A 552 -11.72 28.63 -40.98
CA LEU A 552 -12.77 27.85 -40.32
C LEU A 552 -13.89 28.71 -39.72
N LEU A 553 -13.57 29.92 -39.24
CA LEU A 553 -14.58 30.85 -38.70
C LEU A 553 -15.67 31.18 -39.73
N ASN A 554 -15.33 31.19 -41.03
CA ASN A 554 -16.30 31.50 -42.09
C ASN A 554 -16.92 30.26 -42.75
N LYS A 555 -16.48 29.05 -42.37
CA LYS A 555 -16.97 27.79 -42.94
C LYS A 555 -18.41 27.54 -42.48
N LYS A 556 -19.28 27.09 -43.39
CA LYS A 556 -20.68 26.73 -43.07
C LYS A 556 -20.89 25.25 -43.31
N SER A 557 -21.67 24.62 -42.44
CA SER A 557 -22.19 23.26 -42.62
C SER A 557 -23.71 23.32 -42.64
N LEU A 558 -24.33 22.73 -43.66
CA LEU A 558 -25.78 22.64 -43.77
C LEU A 558 -26.33 21.39 -43.07
N GLU A 559 -25.53 20.32 -43.03
CA GLU A 559 -25.90 19.01 -42.50
C GLU A 559 -25.75 18.94 -40.97
N ASP A 560 -24.68 19.55 -40.44
CA ASP A 560 -24.40 19.57 -39.00
C ASP A 560 -23.87 20.94 -38.56
N LYS A 561 -24.82 21.83 -38.31
CA LYS A 561 -24.56 23.19 -37.82
C LYS A 561 -23.99 23.19 -36.40
N THR A 562 -24.45 22.27 -35.55
CA THR A 562 -24.05 22.22 -34.14
C THR A 562 -22.57 21.89 -34.01
N THR A 563 -22.08 20.86 -34.70
CA THR A 563 -20.66 20.50 -34.69
C THR A 563 -19.79 21.60 -35.30
N MET A 564 -20.25 22.24 -36.38
CA MET A 564 -19.53 23.37 -36.98
C MET A 564 -19.42 24.55 -36.02
N ASN A 565 -20.49 24.91 -35.31
CA ASN A 565 -20.46 25.96 -34.30
C ASN A 565 -19.50 25.63 -33.16
N ASN A 566 -19.43 24.37 -32.71
CA ASN A 566 -18.47 23.92 -31.71
C ASN A 566 -17.01 24.03 -32.20
N ILE A 567 -16.75 23.64 -33.45
CA ILE A 567 -15.43 23.81 -34.10
C ILE A 567 -15.04 25.29 -34.15
N GLN A 568 -15.95 26.18 -34.52
CA GLN A 568 -15.70 27.62 -34.60
C GLN A 568 -15.45 28.23 -33.23
N THR A 569 -16.23 27.83 -32.22
CA THR A 569 -16.02 28.23 -30.82
C THR A 569 -14.62 27.85 -30.35
N LEU A 570 -14.17 26.62 -30.62
CA LEU A 570 -12.80 26.19 -30.32
C LEU A 570 -11.75 26.94 -31.15
N ALA A 571 -12.05 27.29 -32.40
CA ALA A 571 -11.12 28.08 -33.23
C ALA A 571 -10.90 29.48 -32.66
N ILE A 572 -11.96 30.11 -32.13
CA ILE A 572 -11.85 31.38 -31.38
C ILE A 572 -10.91 31.20 -30.18
N THR A 573 -11.11 30.14 -29.38
CA THR A 573 -10.26 29.84 -28.22
C THR A 573 -8.78 29.67 -28.62
N VAL A 574 -8.51 28.87 -29.66
CA VAL A 574 -7.14 28.62 -30.14
C VAL A 574 -6.50 29.90 -30.68
N LEU A 575 -7.22 30.70 -31.45
CA LEU A 575 -6.74 32.01 -31.96
C LEU A 575 -6.48 33.02 -30.82
N GLY A 576 -7.29 32.96 -29.76
CA GLY A 576 -7.07 33.71 -28.52
C GLY A 576 -5.77 33.29 -27.82
N ASN A 577 -5.56 31.98 -27.65
CA ASN A 577 -4.32 31.43 -27.06
C ASN A 577 -3.08 31.76 -27.91
N LEU A 578 -3.23 31.81 -29.24
CA LEU A 578 -2.20 32.26 -30.19
C LEU A 578 -1.87 33.75 -30.06
N ARG A 579 -2.79 34.55 -29.51
CA ARG A 579 -2.76 36.02 -29.56
C ARG A 579 -2.68 36.56 -30.98
N THR A 580 -3.58 36.06 -31.85
CA THR A 580 -3.63 36.45 -33.26
C THR A 580 -3.72 37.96 -33.46
N ALA A 581 -2.99 38.46 -34.45
CA ALA A 581 -3.13 39.84 -34.95
C ALA A 581 -3.97 39.91 -36.24
N ASN A 582 -4.57 38.79 -36.66
CA ASN A 582 -5.31 38.71 -37.91
C ASN A 582 -6.63 39.50 -37.81
N PRO A 583 -6.83 40.54 -38.64
CA PRO A 583 -8.01 41.39 -38.54
C PRO A 583 -9.31 40.62 -38.79
N LYS A 584 -9.30 39.61 -39.67
CA LYS A 584 -10.50 38.79 -39.96
C LYS A 584 -10.95 37.99 -38.74
N ALA A 585 -10.01 37.48 -37.95
CA ALA A 585 -10.35 36.76 -36.71
C ALA A 585 -10.94 37.72 -35.68
N ILE A 586 -10.31 38.89 -35.49
CA ILE A 586 -10.76 39.90 -34.54
C ILE A 586 -12.16 40.41 -34.94
N ASP A 587 -12.38 40.71 -36.23
CA ASP A 587 -13.67 41.16 -36.74
C ASP A 587 -14.77 40.11 -36.54
N TYR A 588 -14.45 38.83 -36.76
CA TYR A 588 -15.38 37.72 -36.47
C TYR A 588 -15.75 37.66 -34.98
N MET A 589 -14.76 37.73 -34.09
CA MET A 589 -14.98 37.74 -32.64
C MET A 589 -15.85 38.93 -32.20
N LEU A 590 -15.66 40.12 -32.79
CA LEU A 590 -16.49 41.28 -32.53
C LEU A 590 -17.92 41.14 -33.06
N ALA A 591 -18.11 40.44 -34.18
CA ALA A 591 -19.41 40.24 -34.80
C ALA A 591 -20.32 39.32 -33.96
N VAL A 592 -19.75 38.39 -33.18
CA VAL A 592 -20.54 37.48 -32.32
C VAL A 592 -20.91 38.07 -30.96
N LEU A 593 -20.20 39.09 -30.47
CA LEU A 593 -20.47 39.73 -29.17
C LEU A 593 -21.93 40.16 -28.91
N PRO A 594 -22.69 40.70 -29.88
CA PRO A 594 -24.08 41.09 -29.67
C PRO A 594 -25.02 39.91 -29.33
N HIS A 595 -24.59 38.67 -29.56
CA HIS A 595 -25.37 37.46 -29.33
C HIS A 595 -25.05 36.83 -27.97
N TYR A 596 -25.84 35.82 -27.58
CA TYR A 596 -25.62 35.03 -26.37
C TYR A 596 -25.32 33.58 -26.77
N GLY A 597 -24.18 33.04 -26.34
CA GLY A 597 -23.74 31.71 -26.72
C GLY A 597 -22.31 31.40 -26.27
N ASN A 598 -21.90 30.15 -26.47
CA ASN A 598 -20.55 29.69 -26.13
C ASN A 598 -19.46 30.40 -26.97
N ASP A 599 -19.79 30.75 -28.21
CA ASP A 599 -18.94 31.53 -29.12
C ASP A 599 -18.74 32.97 -28.63
N THR A 600 -19.78 33.60 -28.09
CA THR A 600 -19.68 34.92 -27.45
C THR A 600 -18.73 34.89 -26.25
N GLU A 601 -18.87 33.91 -25.35
CA GLU A 601 -17.99 33.81 -24.18
C GLU A 601 -16.54 33.49 -24.59
N ALA A 602 -16.35 32.57 -25.55
CA ALA A 602 -15.05 32.30 -26.13
C ALA A 602 -14.43 33.55 -26.78
N ALA A 603 -15.23 34.37 -27.49
CA ALA A 603 -14.76 35.61 -28.12
C ALA A 603 -14.33 36.66 -27.10
N LYS A 604 -15.09 36.83 -26.00
CA LYS A 604 -14.71 37.73 -24.90
C LYS A 604 -13.37 37.32 -24.31
N GLU A 605 -13.19 36.04 -23.99
CA GLU A 605 -11.92 35.54 -23.44
C GLU A 605 -10.76 35.67 -24.44
N ALA A 606 -11.01 35.33 -25.71
CA ALA A 606 -10.00 35.41 -26.76
C ALA A 606 -9.53 36.84 -27.01
N LEU A 607 -10.45 37.81 -27.09
CA LEU A 607 -10.12 39.23 -27.28
C LEU A 607 -9.29 39.79 -26.11
N VAL A 608 -9.58 39.38 -24.87
CA VAL A 608 -8.75 39.72 -23.71
C VAL A 608 -7.36 39.09 -23.81
N LYS A 609 -7.26 37.80 -24.16
CA LYS A 609 -5.98 37.10 -24.34
C LYS A 609 -5.12 37.68 -25.47
N ILE A 610 -5.74 38.09 -26.58
CA ILE A 610 -5.09 38.76 -27.71
C ILE A 610 -4.47 40.08 -27.22
N GLY A 611 -5.22 40.88 -26.45
CA GLY A 611 -4.70 42.11 -25.86
C GLY A 611 -4.54 43.23 -26.89
N LYS A 612 -3.36 43.87 -26.90
CA LYS A 612 -3.07 45.06 -27.73
C LYS A 612 -3.52 45.00 -29.20
N PRO A 613 -3.35 43.89 -29.95
CA PRO A 613 -3.82 43.80 -31.34
C PRO A 613 -5.33 43.98 -31.51
N ALA A 614 -6.14 43.64 -30.50
CA ALA A 614 -7.60 43.76 -30.56
C ALA A 614 -8.11 45.18 -30.25
N VAL A 615 -7.31 46.01 -29.55
CA VAL A 615 -7.75 47.30 -28.99
C VAL A 615 -8.31 48.23 -30.05
N LYS A 616 -7.62 48.42 -31.18
CA LYS A 616 -8.08 49.33 -32.24
C LYS A 616 -9.46 48.95 -32.77
N ALA A 617 -9.70 47.65 -33.00
CA ALA A 617 -10.96 47.15 -33.52
C ALA A 617 -12.08 47.28 -32.47
N LEU A 618 -11.79 46.95 -31.21
CA LEU A 618 -12.70 47.16 -30.06
C LEU A 618 -13.12 48.62 -29.93
N THR A 619 -12.16 49.55 -29.94
CA THR A 619 -12.43 51.00 -29.87
C THR A 619 -13.26 51.47 -31.06
N THR A 620 -12.91 51.05 -32.27
CA THR A 620 -13.66 51.41 -33.48
C THR A 620 -15.10 50.88 -33.42
N ARG A 621 -15.31 49.68 -32.88
CA ARG A 621 -16.64 49.10 -32.71
C ARG A 621 -17.44 49.84 -31.64
N LEU A 622 -16.80 50.18 -30.51
CA LEU A 622 -17.39 50.97 -29.44
C LEU A 622 -17.81 52.36 -29.94
N ASP A 623 -16.98 53.00 -30.77
CA ASP A 623 -17.24 54.33 -31.29
C ASP A 623 -18.49 54.42 -32.16
N LYS A 624 -18.90 53.29 -32.76
CA LYS A 624 -20.09 53.16 -33.61
C LYS A 624 -21.35 52.76 -32.86
N THR A 625 -21.27 52.54 -31.54
CA THR A 625 -22.45 52.19 -30.73
C THR A 625 -23.30 53.42 -30.42
N THR A 626 -24.58 53.17 -30.14
CA THR A 626 -25.58 54.15 -29.70
C THR A 626 -26.12 53.79 -28.31
N ASP A 627 -26.96 54.63 -27.71
CA ASP A 627 -27.60 54.35 -26.42
C ASP A 627 -28.48 53.08 -26.43
N GLN A 628 -28.92 52.63 -27.61
CA GLN A 628 -29.69 51.38 -27.75
C GLN A 628 -28.80 50.14 -27.64
N ASP A 629 -27.48 50.29 -27.75
CA ASP A 629 -26.50 49.21 -27.74
C ASP A 629 -25.89 48.96 -26.35
N GLY A 630 -26.61 49.30 -25.27
CA GLY A 630 -26.06 49.30 -23.90
C GLY A 630 -25.40 47.96 -23.49
N GLY A 631 -25.97 46.83 -23.89
CA GLY A 631 -25.35 45.51 -23.63
C GLY A 631 -24.02 45.32 -24.35
N LEU A 632 -23.93 45.72 -25.63
CA LEU A 632 -22.69 45.64 -26.41
C LEU A 632 -21.65 46.66 -25.90
N GLN A 633 -22.07 47.87 -25.54
CA GLN A 633 -21.20 48.87 -24.89
C GLN A 633 -20.57 48.30 -23.62
N HIS A 634 -21.39 47.72 -22.73
CA HIS A 634 -20.91 47.10 -21.50
C HIS A 634 -19.85 46.01 -21.77
N GLN A 635 -20.10 45.12 -22.73
CA GLN A 635 -19.15 44.06 -23.09
C GLN A 635 -17.83 44.61 -23.65
N LEU A 636 -17.88 45.52 -24.64
CA LEU A 636 -16.69 46.10 -25.27
C LEU A 636 -15.81 46.83 -24.24
N ILE A 637 -16.42 47.62 -23.37
CA ILE A 637 -15.74 48.35 -22.31
C ILE A 637 -15.13 47.39 -21.28
N THR A 638 -15.86 46.34 -20.90
CA THR A 638 -15.34 45.32 -19.97
C THR A 638 -14.12 44.59 -20.54
N ILE A 639 -14.14 44.25 -21.84
CA ILE A 639 -12.98 43.64 -22.52
C ILE A 639 -11.79 44.61 -22.50
N LEU A 640 -11.98 45.88 -22.90
CA LEU A 640 -10.93 46.90 -22.88
C LEU A 640 -10.34 47.09 -21.47
N GLY A 641 -11.19 47.12 -20.43
CA GLY A 641 -10.75 47.18 -19.04
C GLY A 641 -9.93 45.96 -18.61
N LYS A 642 -10.31 44.74 -19.02
CA LYS A 642 -9.56 43.51 -18.75
C LYS A 642 -8.22 43.44 -19.50
N ILE A 643 -8.11 44.07 -20.67
CA ILE A 643 -6.83 44.25 -21.38
C ILE A 643 -5.90 45.17 -20.58
N GLY A 644 -6.45 46.09 -19.78
CA GLY A 644 -5.71 46.98 -18.89
C GLY A 644 -4.91 48.03 -19.66
N LYS A 645 -3.71 48.37 -19.18
CA LYS A 645 -2.83 49.42 -19.74
C LYS A 645 -2.63 49.36 -21.27
N ASP A 646 -2.66 48.17 -21.86
CA ASP A 646 -2.50 48.02 -23.32
C ASP A 646 -3.68 48.62 -24.11
N ALA A 647 -4.82 48.88 -23.45
CA ALA A 647 -6.00 49.52 -23.99
C ALA A 647 -6.03 51.05 -23.81
N ALA A 648 -4.93 51.69 -23.41
CA ALA A 648 -4.85 53.16 -23.20
C ALA A 648 -5.35 53.99 -24.40
N ALA A 649 -5.16 53.52 -25.64
CA ALA A 649 -5.66 54.21 -26.83
C ALA A 649 -7.20 54.33 -26.88
N ALA A 650 -7.94 53.54 -26.09
CA ALA A 650 -9.39 53.55 -26.01
C ALA A 650 -9.96 54.54 -24.99
N GLU A 651 -9.10 55.15 -24.14
CA GLU A 651 -9.52 55.98 -23.00
C GLU A 651 -10.50 57.08 -23.40
N LYS A 652 -10.21 57.82 -24.47
CA LYS A 652 -11.08 58.89 -24.97
C LYS A 652 -12.46 58.40 -25.37
N SER A 653 -12.53 57.24 -26.04
CA SER A 653 -13.79 56.64 -26.44
C SER A 653 -14.60 56.17 -25.24
N ILE A 654 -13.95 55.56 -24.25
CA ILE A 654 -14.61 55.12 -23.00
C ILE A 654 -15.13 56.34 -22.23
N GLN A 655 -14.32 57.40 -22.08
CA GLN A 655 -14.71 58.64 -21.42
C GLN A 655 -15.90 59.31 -22.10
N ARG A 656 -15.93 59.32 -23.44
CA ARG A 656 -17.07 59.82 -24.22
C ARG A 656 -18.34 59.04 -23.87
N ILE A 657 -18.29 57.71 -23.87
CA ILE A 657 -19.45 56.87 -23.52
C ILE A 657 -19.88 57.11 -22.07
N LEU A 658 -18.93 57.20 -21.12
CA LEU A 658 -19.20 57.48 -19.71
C LEU A 658 -20.00 58.77 -19.52
N THR A 659 -19.68 59.82 -20.28
CA THR A 659 -20.37 61.11 -20.20
C THR A 659 -21.78 61.08 -20.78
N ILE A 660 -22.02 60.32 -21.86
CA ILE A 660 -23.31 60.34 -22.57
C ILE A 660 -24.28 59.24 -22.12
N THR A 661 -23.77 58.12 -21.60
CA THR A 661 -24.60 56.94 -21.32
C THR A 661 -25.54 57.16 -20.15
N ARG A 662 -26.78 56.69 -20.31
CA ARG A 662 -27.80 56.64 -19.24
C ARG A 662 -27.83 55.28 -18.53
N ASN A 663 -27.15 54.27 -19.07
CA ASN A 663 -27.14 52.92 -18.52
C ASN A 663 -26.15 52.81 -17.35
N LYS A 664 -26.64 52.39 -16.17
CA LYS A 664 -25.85 52.30 -14.94
C LYS A 664 -24.74 51.23 -15.04
N ASP A 665 -25.00 50.11 -15.69
CA ASP A 665 -24.03 49.01 -15.83
C ASP A 665 -22.90 49.38 -16.80
N VAL A 666 -23.21 50.15 -17.85
CA VAL A 666 -22.22 50.71 -18.77
C VAL A 666 -21.36 51.74 -18.06
N ARG A 667 -21.97 52.61 -17.24
CA ARG A 667 -21.25 53.61 -16.43
C ARG A 667 -20.25 52.95 -15.49
N TYR A 668 -20.69 51.95 -14.72
CA TYR A 668 -19.84 51.20 -13.80
C TYR A 668 -18.67 50.51 -14.53
N ALA A 669 -18.96 49.83 -15.65
CA ALA A 669 -17.92 49.18 -16.45
C ALA A 669 -16.90 50.19 -17.00
N ALA A 670 -17.34 51.39 -17.42
CA ALA A 670 -16.47 52.44 -17.94
C ALA A 670 -15.54 53.01 -16.86
N GLU A 671 -16.06 53.28 -15.66
CA GLU A 671 -15.25 53.72 -14.52
C GLU A 671 -14.19 52.67 -14.14
N ALA A 672 -14.60 51.40 -14.02
CA ALA A 672 -13.70 50.29 -13.72
C ALA A 672 -12.63 50.11 -14.81
N ALA A 673 -13.00 50.21 -16.09
CA ALA A 673 -12.07 50.10 -17.20
C ALA A 673 -11.06 51.25 -17.24
N LEU A 674 -11.49 52.49 -17.04
CA LEU A 674 -10.59 53.65 -16.95
C LEU A 674 -9.60 53.51 -15.79
N GLN A 675 -10.05 53.00 -14.63
CA GLN A 675 -9.16 52.71 -13.51
C GLN A 675 -8.14 51.61 -13.84
N ALA A 676 -8.54 50.56 -14.55
CA ALA A 676 -7.65 49.48 -14.95
C ALA A 676 -6.66 49.87 -16.06
N ILE A 677 -7.02 50.85 -16.89
CA ILE A 677 -6.17 51.41 -17.96
C ILE A 677 -5.16 52.43 -17.41
N GLY A 678 -5.56 53.23 -16.42
CA GLY A 678 -4.72 54.27 -15.80
C GLY A 678 -3.74 53.77 -14.74
N LYS A 679 -3.82 52.48 -14.36
CA LYS A 679 -2.83 51.78 -13.54
C LYS A 679 -1.82 51.05 -14.42
#